data_AF-A0A1C6AMP9-F1
#
_entry.id   AF-A0A1C6AMP9-F1
#
_cell.length_a   1.000
_cell.length_b   1.000
_cell.length_c   1.000
_cell.angle_alpha   90.00
_cell.angle_beta   90.00
_cell.angle_gamma   90.00
#
_symmetry.space_group_name_H-M   'P 1'
#
loop_
_entity.id
_entity.type
_entity.pdbx_description
1 polymer ?
#
loop_
_entity_poly.entity_id
_entity_poly.type
_entity_poly.pdbx_seq_one_letter_code
_entity_poly.pdbx_strand_id
1 'polypeptide(L)'
;MSEVQTVSATVHEIAHSKLHNQKKIQIANDEQYQEIELFDKLGLFSNGRIARDNLPEGVYCYDLRGSDYDPGDPVCVEERVVVNHAGSVLLTEPLELTEDGRLMLTEEKGLNFTGGFSTLSQFLQKQRKDRHTEEVEAESISYAVCKYFGIETGENSFGYIASWSQGKELKELRASLETINKTSGTLISDIERHYKEICKERGIDPHAKAEPETAPIEQPTSNLTYYVAECMEFPNLGEYHDNLSLEEAIRIYQEIPAERMNGIKGIGFELKDGSDYEGPFPILTGQTIDLDTIQAIDYYRDNPLVQKAVKELAAAMPEMEVLGADANQQEALFLIDDATYLHIQSCDSGWDYTLYDAASMKELDGGQLDMPEISHMKAVLQICDDNDLGRDSVKYAPLSMIETLQEAAYQQMQAEASQMAASSQLPEVQEQALDEYPMPDEQVSTPDMQEYGYFYDGMLPVTRERALELDAAGLTVYVLHEDNTESMVFDPQEIMEHGGLFGVDREEWEKSPQFHEKVMERQEHQQEREQAFLSQNRNCFAIYQVSRNDPQNVRFMNLDWLESHDVSVDRSNYDLIYTAPLSESGTVPEQLEKLYQQFNLEKPVDFHSPSMSVSDIVAIKQDGKVSCHYCDSVGFTQIPGFLPENPLKNAEMALEDDYGMIDGIINNGAKEPTVAELEQQARSGQPISLMELAAATHREEREKKKSVMEQLKGQPKTEHKKTAPKKSAEREI
;
A
#
# COMPACT_ATOMS: atom_id res chain seq x y z
N MET A 1 31.18 -53.20 14.42
CA MET A 1 30.13 -52.51 13.66
C MET A 1 29.47 -53.54 12.78
N SER A 2 28.14 -53.60 12.74
CA SER A 2 27.44 -54.43 11.76
C SER A 2 27.74 -53.90 10.35
N GLU A 3 27.63 -54.75 9.32
CA GLU A 3 27.77 -54.33 7.91
C GLU A 3 26.86 -53.13 7.60
N VAL A 4 25.67 -53.09 8.20
CA VAL A 4 24.69 -51.99 8.17
C VAL A 4 25.25 -50.67 8.72
N GLN A 5 25.93 -50.71 9.87
CA GLN A 5 26.54 -49.52 10.48
C GLN A 5 27.71 -48.99 9.65
N THR A 6 28.48 -49.88 9.02
CA THR A 6 29.57 -49.49 8.13
C THR A 6 29.05 -48.83 6.86
N VAL A 7 27.97 -49.34 6.26
CA VAL A 7 27.35 -48.74 5.07
C VAL A 7 26.77 -47.37 5.41
N SER A 8 26.01 -47.25 6.50
CA SER A 8 25.42 -45.97 6.93
C SER A 8 26.49 -44.91 7.27
N ALA A 9 27.57 -45.28 7.97
CA ALA A 9 28.68 -44.37 8.24
C ALA A 9 29.40 -43.94 6.95
N THR A 10 29.56 -44.85 5.98
CA THR A 10 30.20 -44.52 4.70
C THR A 10 29.34 -43.56 3.87
N VAL A 11 28.02 -43.77 3.84
CA VAL A 11 27.09 -42.86 3.14
C VAL A 11 27.07 -41.49 3.83
N HIS A 12 27.14 -41.44 5.16
CA HIS A 12 27.25 -40.20 5.94
C HIS A 12 28.52 -39.42 5.62
N GLU A 13 29.68 -40.08 5.60
CA GLU A 13 30.96 -39.44 5.25
C GLU A 13 30.98 -38.96 3.79
N ILE A 14 30.37 -39.70 2.87
CA ILE A 14 30.22 -39.28 1.47
C ILE A 14 29.29 -38.07 1.36
N ALA A 15 28.19 -38.01 2.14
CA ALA A 15 27.30 -36.86 2.19
C ALA A 15 28.04 -35.61 2.69
N HIS A 16 28.80 -35.72 3.79
CA HIS A 16 29.68 -34.65 4.28
C HIS A 16 30.72 -34.22 3.25
N SER A 17 31.34 -35.17 2.57
CA SER A 17 32.33 -34.87 1.53
C SER A 17 31.73 -34.19 0.31
N LYS A 18 30.50 -34.52 -0.07
CA LYS A 18 29.81 -33.91 -1.21
C LYS A 18 29.20 -32.55 -0.87
N LEU A 19 28.81 -32.31 0.39
CA LEU A 19 28.10 -31.10 0.81
C LEU A 19 29.00 -30.04 1.46
N HIS A 20 29.93 -30.42 2.34
CA HIS A 20 30.53 -29.50 3.31
C HIS A 20 32.06 -29.42 3.22
N ASN A 21 32.69 -30.30 2.46
CA ASN A 21 34.15 -30.39 2.37
C ASN A 21 34.71 -29.51 1.23
N GLN A 22 34.58 -28.18 1.38
CA GLN A 22 35.40 -27.24 0.62
C GLN A 22 36.74 -27.09 1.36
N LYS A 23 37.86 -27.51 0.71
CA LYS A 23 39.22 -27.41 1.28
C LYS A 23 39.42 -26.03 1.90
N LYS A 24 40.02 -25.94 3.11
CA LYS A 24 40.37 -24.67 3.78
C LYS A 24 40.96 -23.65 2.79
N ILE A 25 40.13 -22.71 2.37
CA ILE A 25 40.52 -21.64 1.48
C ILE A 25 41.22 -20.58 2.35
N GLN A 26 42.56 -20.49 2.26
CA GLN A 26 43.29 -19.30 2.71
C GLN A 26 43.34 -18.32 1.53
N ILE A 27 42.36 -17.42 1.43
CA ILE A 27 42.45 -16.28 0.51
C ILE A 27 43.07 -15.11 1.26
N ALA A 28 44.22 -14.65 0.78
CA ALA A 28 44.79 -13.35 1.12
C ALA A 28 44.30 -12.30 0.11
N ASN A 29 43.01 -11.97 0.17
CA ASN A 29 42.42 -10.94 -0.67
C ASN A 29 41.64 -9.98 0.23
N ASP A 30 42.21 -8.79 0.42
CA ASP A 30 41.65 -7.70 1.23
C ASP A 30 40.75 -6.77 0.39
N GLU A 31 40.53 -7.08 -0.89
CA GLU A 31 39.59 -6.35 -1.73
C GLU A 31 38.15 -6.52 -1.24
N GLN A 32 37.47 -5.39 -1.06
CA GLN A 32 36.04 -5.34 -0.76
C GLN A 32 35.24 -5.41 -2.06
N TYR A 33 34.28 -6.33 -2.08
CA TYR A 33 33.33 -6.49 -3.16
C TYR A 33 31.95 -6.09 -2.67
N GLN A 34 31.10 -5.60 -3.57
CA GLN A 34 29.72 -5.27 -3.25
C GLN A 34 28.89 -6.55 -3.22
N GLU A 35 28.08 -6.74 -2.19
CA GLU A 35 27.16 -7.87 -2.10
C GLU A 35 26.00 -7.69 -3.08
N ILE A 36 25.70 -8.74 -3.82
CA ILE A 36 24.63 -8.77 -4.82
C ILE A 36 23.82 -10.05 -4.72
N GLU A 37 22.64 -10.05 -5.30
CA GLU A 37 21.81 -11.22 -5.58
C GLU A 37 21.59 -11.30 -7.10
N LEU A 38 22.11 -12.36 -7.72
CA LEU A 38 22.06 -12.59 -9.16
C LEU A 38 21.23 -13.83 -9.44
N PHE A 39 20.06 -13.68 -10.07
CA PHE A 39 19.08 -14.75 -10.28
C PHE A 39 18.78 -15.55 -9.00
N ASP A 40 18.42 -14.85 -7.92
CA ASP A 40 18.15 -15.40 -6.58
C ASP A 40 19.35 -16.11 -5.91
N LYS A 41 20.57 -15.88 -6.43
CA LYS A 41 21.82 -16.41 -5.86
C LYS A 41 22.69 -15.30 -5.32
N LEU A 42 23.09 -15.43 -4.06
CA LEU A 42 23.99 -14.47 -3.43
C LEU A 42 25.37 -14.51 -4.09
N GLY A 43 25.93 -13.32 -4.31
CA GLY A 43 27.22 -13.14 -4.96
C GLY A 43 27.92 -11.86 -4.53
N LEU A 44 29.08 -11.66 -5.15
CA LEU A 44 29.91 -10.47 -4.98
C LEU A 44 30.14 -9.81 -6.34
N PHE A 45 30.06 -8.49 -6.39
CA PHE A 45 30.25 -7.68 -7.58
C PHE A 45 31.50 -6.81 -7.48
N SER A 46 32.16 -6.62 -8.62
CA SER A 46 33.23 -5.65 -8.83
C SER A 46 33.01 -4.90 -10.15
N ASN A 47 33.24 -3.58 -10.13
CA ASN A 47 33.35 -2.78 -11.35
C ASN A 47 34.56 -3.19 -12.22
N GLY A 48 35.59 -3.79 -11.58
CA GLY A 48 36.80 -4.23 -12.25
C GLY A 48 36.75 -5.68 -12.70
N ARG A 49 37.69 -6.08 -13.57
CA ARG A 49 37.84 -7.47 -13.96
C ARG A 49 38.52 -8.28 -12.86
N ILE A 50 37.96 -9.45 -12.57
CA ILE A 50 38.51 -10.35 -11.56
C ILE A 50 39.42 -11.39 -12.22
N ALA A 51 40.62 -11.57 -11.65
CA ALA A 51 41.58 -12.57 -12.11
C ALA A 51 41.10 -13.98 -11.75
N ARG A 52 40.81 -14.81 -12.76
CA ARG A 52 40.22 -16.15 -12.57
C ARG A 52 41.21 -17.21 -12.13
N ASP A 53 42.48 -17.03 -12.47
CA ASP A 53 43.55 -18.01 -12.22
C ASP A 53 43.81 -18.26 -10.72
N ASN A 54 43.38 -17.33 -9.85
CA ASN A 54 43.58 -17.38 -8.40
C ASN A 54 42.28 -17.59 -7.62
N LEU A 55 41.17 -17.92 -8.29
CA LEU A 55 39.90 -18.13 -7.60
C LEU A 55 39.88 -19.46 -6.85
N PRO A 56 39.30 -19.53 -5.65
CA PRO A 56 39.15 -20.76 -4.90
C PRO A 56 38.26 -21.79 -5.61
N GLU A 57 38.50 -23.07 -5.32
CA GLU A 57 37.66 -24.17 -5.77
C GLU A 57 36.24 -24.00 -5.20
N GLY A 58 35.22 -23.96 -6.06
CA GLY A 58 33.83 -23.70 -5.69
C GLY A 58 33.37 -22.24 -5.81
N VAL A 59 34.24 -21.33 -6.25
CA VAL A 59 33.87 -19.95 -6.61
C VAL A 59 33.85 -19.80 -8.12
N TYR A 60 32.73 -19.34 -8.66
CA TYR A 60 32.51 -19.14 -10.09
C TYR A 60 32.56 -17.65 -10.42
N CYS A 61 33.20 -17.28 -11.53
CA CYS A 61 33.32 -15.89 -11.97
C CYS A 61 32.68 -15.70 -13.34
N TYR A 62 31.79 -14.72 -13.43
CA TYR A 62 31.13 -14.31 -14.66
C TYR A 62 31.36 -12.81 -14.89
N ASP A 63 31.18 -12.36 -16.13
CA ASP A 63 31.25 -10.95 -16.49
C ASP A 63 29.85 -10.45 -16.87
N LEU A 64 29.54 -9.23 -16.47
CA LEU A 64 28.36 -8.50 -16.92
C LEU A 64 28.71 -7.70 -18.17
N ARG A 65 27.89 -7.87 -19.21
CA ARG A 65 27.96 -7.06 -20.42
C ARG A 65 26.99 -5.89 -20.27
N GLY A 66 27.50 -4.69 -20.52
CA GLY A 66 26.72 -3.47 -20.65
C GLY A 66 26.01 -3.37 -21.99
N SER A 67 24.96 -2.56 -22.04
CA SER A 67 24.27 -2.26 -23.31
C SER A 67 25.22 -1.55 -24.30
N ASP A 68 24.83 -1.53 -25.58
CA ASP A 68 25.59 -0.81 -26.61
C ASP A 68 25.42 0.73 -26.49
N TYR A 69 24.39 1.18 -25.79
CA TYR A 69 24.08 2.60 -25.56
C TYR A 69 24.72 3.13 -24.26
N ASP A 70 24.72 2.30 -23.22
CA ASP A 70 25.38 2.52 -21.93
C ASP A 70 26.17 1.27 -21.53
N PRO A 71 27.51 1.27 -21.72
CA PRO A 71 28.38 0.18 -21.30
C PRO A 71 28.39 -0.10 -19.79
N GLY A 72 27.89 0.83 -18.97
CA GLY A 72 27.73 0.69 -17.52
C GLY A 72 26.43 0.02 -17.10
N ASP A 73 25.44 -0.09 -17.99
CA ASP A 73 24.13 -0.69 -17.70
C ASP A 73 24.11 -2.19 -18.06
N PRO A 74 24.20 -3.11 -17.08
CA PRO A 74 24.38 -4.53 -17.34
C PRO A 74 23.10 -5.16 -17.93
N VAL A 75 23.19 -5.63 -19.17
CA VAL A 75 22.07 -6.26 -19.90
C VAL A 75 22.12 -7.78 -19.91
N CYS A 76 23.31 -8.38 -19.78
CA CYS A 76 23.43 -9.83 -19.72
C CYS A 76 24.66 -10.31 -18.97
N VAL A 77 24.55 -11.51 -18.39
CA VAL A 77 25.65 -12.25 -17.78
C VAL A 77 26.26 -13.19 -18.81
N GLU A 78 27.57 -13.13 -18.99
CA GLU A 78 28.33 -14.05 -19.86
C GLU A 78 29.49 -14.68 -19.10
N GLU A 79 29.98 -15.81 -19.61
CA GLU A 79 31.19 -16.41 -19.06
C GLU A 79 32.38 -15.46 -19.19
N ARG A 80 32.51 -14.68 -20.28
CA ARG A 80 33.57 -13.66 -20.42
C ARG A 80 33.19 -12.59 -21.43
N VAL A 81 33.21 -11.33 -21.00
CA VAL A 81 32.83 -10.20 -21.85
C VAL A 81 34.08 -9.50 -22.36
N VAL A 82 34.22 -9.39 -23.69
CA VAL A 82 35.38 -8.76 -24.34
C VAL A 82 35.13 -7.28 -24.65
N VAL A 83 33.89 -6.92 -24.97
CA VAL A 83 33.46 -5.56 -25.37
C VAL A 83 32.23 -5.18 -24.54
N ASN A 84 32.14 -3.92 -24.10
CA ASN A 84 31.10 -3.41 -23.19
C ASN A 84 31.07 -4.18 -21.87
N HIS A 85 32.19 -4.21 -21.16
CA HIS A 85 32.27 -4.83 -19.83
C HIS A 85 31.70 -3.86 -18.78
N ALA A 86 30.62 -4.26 -18.13
CA ALA A 86 29.95 -3.50 -17.08
C ALA A 86 30.42 -3.88 -15.67
N GLY A 87 30.93 -5.10 -15.50
CA GLY A 87 31.48 -5.56 -14.22
C GLY A 87 31.74 -7.06 -14.18
N SER A 88 32.27 -7.56 -13.08
CA SER A 88 32.50 -8.98 -12.85
C SER A 88 31.84 -9.42 -11.55
N VAL A 89 31.29 -10.63 -11.56
CA VAL A 89 30.54 -11.21 -10.43
C VAL A 89 31.17 -12.53 -9.98
N LEU A 90 31.15 -12.78 -8.68
CA LEU A 90 31.56 -14.03 -8.05
C LEU A 90 30.36 -14.70 -7.38
N LEU A 91 30.14 -15.98 -7.65
CA LEU A 91 29.09 -16.78 -7.05
C LEU A 91 29.67 -18.04 -6.40
N THR A 92 29.00 -18.54 -5.36
CA THR A 92 29.29 -19.84 -4.73
C THR A 92 28.57 -21.00 -5.42
N GLU A 93 27.60 -20.69 -6.28
CA GLU A 93 26.87 -21.65 -7.08
C GLU A 93 27.02 -21.33 -8.58
N PRO A 94 27.14 -22.34 -9.45
CA PRO A 94 27.25 -22.11 -10.88
C PRO A 94 25.92 -21.58 -11.45
N LEU A 95 26.00 -20.78 -12.51
CA LEU A 95 24.84 -20.38 -13.31
C LEU A 95 24.66 -21.38 -14.45
N GLU A 96 23.41 -21.75 -14.71
CA GLU A 96 23.05 -22.55 -15.89
C GLU A 96 22.88 -21.59 -17.07
N LEU A 97 23.95 -21.36 -17.82
CA LEU A 97 23.92 -20.52 -19.01
C LEU A 97 23.17 -21.23 -20.15
N THR A 98 22.49 -20.45 -21.00
CA THR A 98 21.82 -20.96 -22.23
C THR A 98 22.84 -21.47 -23.25
N GLU A 99 22.38 -22.15 -24.32
CA GLU A 99 23.27 -22.66 -25.39
C GLU A 99 24.14 -21.56 -26.04
N ASP A 100 23.68 -20.31 -26.02
CA ASP A 100 24.42 -19.15 -26.53
C ASP A 100 25.46 -18.60 -25.52
N GLY A 101 25.57 -19.20 -24.33
CA GLY A 101 26.55 -18.84 -23.31
C GLY A 101 26.24 -17.54 -22.55
N ARG A 102 24.98 -17.08 -22.61
CA ARG A 102 24.53 -15.82 -22.02
C ARG A 102 23.22 -15.98 -21.25
N LEU A 103 23.03 -15.17 -20.21
CA LEU A 103 21.75 -15.00 -19.50
C LEU A 103 21.36 -13.53 -19.53
N MET A 104 20.17 -13.24 -20.04
CA MET A 104 19.66 -11.86 -20.12
C MET A 104 19.21 -11.41 -18.73
N LEU A 105 19.58 -10.18 -18.36
CA LEU A 105 19.05 -9.50 -17.19
C LEU A 105 17.75 -8.81 -17.62
N THR A 106 16.70 -8.94 -16.82
CA THR A 106 15.41 -8.28 -17.04
C THR A 106 15.14 -7.31 -15.89
N GLU A 107 14.30 -6.30 -16.11
CA GLU A 107 13.99 -5.26 -15.11
C GLU A 107 13.43 -5.83 -13.80
N GLU A 108 12.70 -6.94 -13.87
CA GLU A 108 12.09 -7.58 -12.70
C GLU A 108 12.97 -8.66 -12.07
N LYS A 109 13.89 -9.27 -12.83
CA LYS A 109 14.73 -10.39 -12.37
C LYS A 109 16.07 -10.40 -13.07
N GLY A 110 17.13 -10.39 -12.28
CA GLY A 110 18.48 -10.56 -12.82
C GLY A 110 19.56 -10.24 -11.81
N LEU A 111 19.72 -8.98 -11.44
CA LEU A 111 20.83 -8.49 -10.62
C LEU A 111 20.33 -7.43 -9.63
N ASN A 112 20.40 -7.75 -8.34
CA ASN A 112 20.02 -6.86 -7.24
C ASN A 112 21.26 -6.54 -6.41
N PHE A 113 21.45 -5.27 -6.06
CA PHE A 113 22.52 -4.85 -5.16
C PHE A 113 21.98 -4.79 -3.74
N THR A 114 22.52 -5.60 -2.84
CA THR A 114 22.02 -5.70 -1.45
C THR A 114 22.61 -4.63 -0.53
N GLY A 115 23.44 -3.74 -1.06
CA GLY A 115 24.04 -2.59 -0.35
C GLY A 115 25.20 -2.94 0.61
N GLY A 116 25.45 -4.23 0.86
CA GLY A 116 26.56 -4.68 1.70
C GLY A 116 27.91 -4.67 0.99
N PHE A 117 29.00 -4.56 1.75
CA PHE A 117 30.36 -4.81 1.25
C PHE A 117 31.00 -5.91 2.09
N SER A 118 31.61 -6.89 1.41
CA SER A 118 32.35 -7.97 2.06
C SER A 118 33.59 -8.33 1.27
N THR A 119 34.63 -8.79 1.97
CA THR A 119 35.72 -9.50 1.29
C THR A 119 35.26 -10.89 0.88
N LEU A 120 35.89 -11.48 -0.14
CA LEU A 120 35.58 -12.87 -0.55
C LEU A 120 35.70 -13.85 0.63
N SER A 121 36.68 -13.65 1.51
CA SER A 121 36.84 -14.45 2.73
C SER A 121 35.68 -14.29 3.72
N GLN A 122 35.19 -13.08 3.92
CA GLN A 122 34.04 -12.82 4.80
C GLN A 122 32.75 -13.38 4.22
N PHE A 123 32.53 -13.19 2.92
CA PHE A 123 31.37 -13.70 2.20
C PHE A 123 31.30 -15.25 2.26
N LEU A 124 32.42 -15.92 1.97
CA LEU A 124 32.50 -17.38 2.08
C LEU A 124 32.33 -17.87 3.52
N GLN A 125 32.72 -17.08 4.54
CA GLN A 125 32.48 -17.43 5.94
C GLN A 125 31.01 -17.24 6.36
N LYS A 126 30.33 -16.19 5.90
CA LYS A 126 28.91 -15.95 6.15
C LYS A 126 28.02 -17.05 5.55
N GLN A 127 28.40 -17.59 4.40
CA GLN A 127 27.70 -18.68 3.72
C GLN A 127 27.96 -20.07 4.33
N ARG A 128 28.84 -20.19 5.34
CA ARG A 128 29.05 -21.49 6.00
C ARG A 128 27.84 -21.80 6.87
N LYS A 129 27.15 -22.89 6.53
CA LYS A 129 26.10 -23.46 7.36
C LYS A 129 26.66 -23.76 8.75
N ASP A 130 25.82 -23.59 9.77
CA ASP A 130 26.21 -23.98 11.12
C ASP A 130 26.48 -25.49 11.16
N ARG A 131 27.51 -25.90 11.92
CA ARG A 131 27.95 -27.30 12.00
C ARG A 131 26.81 -28.25 12.40
N HIS A 132 25.79 -27.77 13.11
CA HIS A 132 24.65 -28.59 13.49
C HIS A 132 23.73 -28.86 12.29
N THR A 133 23.49 -27.88 11.41
CA THR A 133 22.81 -28.07 10.13
C THR A 133 23.58 -28.97 9.16
N GLU A 134 24.91 -28.84 9.08
CA GLU A 134 25.74 -29.73 8.24
C GLU A 134 25.60 -31.20 8.65
N GLU A 135 25.62 -31.48 9.95
CA GLU A 135 25.44 -32.85 10.47
C GLU A 135 24.01 -33.37 10.25
N VAL A 136 22.99 -32.53 10.43
CA VAL A 136 21.59 -32.94 10.23
C VAL A 136 21.28 -33.23 8.77
N GLU A 137 21.80 -32.43 7.83
CA GLU A 137 21.67 -32.67 6.39
C GLU A 137 22.34 -33.99 5.99
N ALA A 138 23.59 -34.20 6.41
CA ALA A 138 24.34 -35.42 6.11
C ALA A 138 23.69 -36.69 6.70
N GLU A 139 23.22 -36.62 7.95
CA GLU A 139 22.56 -37.73 8.64
C GLU A 139 21.21 -38.07 7.98
N SER A 140 20.44 -37.04 7.58
CA SER A 140 19.16 -37.20 6.90
C SER A 140 19.31 -37.81 5.51
N ILE A 141 20.35 -37.42 4.77
CA ILE A 141 20.70 -38.03 3.47
C ILE A 141 21.11 -39.49 3.66
N SER A 142 21.95 -39.78 4.66
CA SER A 142 22.36 -41.16 4.97
C SER A 142 21.15 -42.03 5.29
N TYR A 143 20.22 -41.54 6.11
CA TYR A 143 18.97 -42.24 6.44
C TYR A 143 18.10 -42.47 5.20
N ALA A 144 17.87 -41.45 4.38
CA ALA A 144 17.04 -41.55 3.18
C ALA A 144 17.59 -42.57 2.17
N VAL A 145 18.90 -42.53 1.91
CA VAL A 145 19.58 -43.47 1.01
C VAL A 145 19.52 -44.90 1.58
N CYS A 146 19.81 -45.08 2.87
CA CYS A 146 19.73 -46.40 3.51
C CYS A 146 18.31 -46.98 3.47
N LYS A 147 17.29 -46.17 3.76
CA LYS A 147 15.88 -46.56 3.72
C LYS A 147 15.44 -46.97 2.32
N TYR A 148 15.87 -46.24 1.28
CA TYR A 148 15.57 -46.57 -0.11
C TYR A 148 16.07 -47.98 -0.49
N PHE A 149 17.28 -48.35 -0.04
CA PHE A 149 17.85 -49.68 -0.27
C PHE A 149 17.38 -50.75 0.73
N GLY A 150 16.40 -50.46 1.59
CA GLY A 150 15.87 -51.40 2.57
C GLY A 150 16.85 -51.75 3.70
N ILE A 151 17.83 -50.87 3.96
CA ILE A 151 18.82 -51.03 5.02
C ILE A 151 18.21 -50.49 6.32
N GLU A 152 17.89 -51.37 7.26
CA GLU A 152 17.34 -51.00 8.57
C GLU A 152 18.38 -50.25 9.43
N THR A 153 18.42 -48.93 9.31
CA THR A 153 19.13 -48.04 10.24
C THR A 153 18.23 -47.78 11.45
N GLY A 154 18.68 -48.13 12.66
CA GLY A 154 17.89 -47.96 13.90
C GLY A 154 17.43 -46.52 14.15
N GLU A 155 16.40 -46.35 14.99
CA GLU A 155 15.59 -45.13 15.26
C GLU A 155 16.33 -43.87 15.76
N ASN A 156 17.64 -43.76 15.62
CA ASN A 156 18.44 -42.67 16.18
C ASN A 156 18.26 -41.30 15.49
N SER A 157 17.62 -41.21 14.33
CA SER A 157 17.65 -39.98 13.50
C SER A 157 16.52 -38.98 13.76
N PHE A 158 15.39 -39.38 14.36
CA PHE A 158 14.21 -38.48 14.50
C PHE A 158 14.29 -37.52 15.71
N GLY A 159 14.92 -37.94 16.81
CA GLY A 159 15.01 -37.11 18.03
C GLY A 159 15.86 -35.85 17.85
N TYR A 160 16.93 -35.94 17.04
CA TYR A 160 17.83 -34.81 16.78
C TYR A 160 17.27 -33.81 15.75
N ILE A 161 16.44 -34.26 14.81
CA ILE A 161 15.78 -33.40 13.82
C ILE A 161 14.72 -32.51 14.50
N ALA A 162 13.95 -33.08 15.42
CA ALA A 162 12.95 -32.32 16.18
C ALA A 162 13.60 -31.20 17.03
N SER A 163 14.74 -31.47 17.65
CA SER A 163 15.47 -30.43 18.40
C SER A 163 16.18 -29.41 17.49
N TRP A 164 16.67 -29.82 16.32
CA TRP A 164 17.27 -28.91 15.33
C TRP A 164 16.23 -27.94 14.71
N SER A 165 15.00 -28.41 14.48
CA SER A 165 13.92 -27.59 13.91
C SER A 165 13.37 -26.52 14.87
N GLN A 166 13.72 -26.57 16.15
CA GLN A 166 13.18 -25.69 17.17
C GLN A 166 13.79 -24.28 17.06
N GLY A 167 12.99 -23.31 16.63
CA GLY A 167 13.40 -21.91 16.53
C GLY A 167 14.02 -21.49 15.18
N LYS A 168 13.96 -22.36 14.15
CA LYS A 168 14.37 -22.01 12.78
C LYS A 168 13.19 -21.52 11.94
N GLU A 169 13.48 -20.63 10.99
CA GLU A 169 12.46 -20.11 10.07
C GLU A 169 12.08 -21.14 9.00
N LEU A 170 10.83 -21.04 8.52
CA LEU A 170 10.25 -22.01 7.59
C LEU A 170 10.96 -22.02 6.21
N LYS A 171 11.58 -20.91 5.81
CA LYS A 171 12.40 -20.79 4.60
C LYS A 171 13.69 -21.61 4.71
N GLU A 172 14.38 -21.55 5.84
CA GLU A 172 15.61 -22.31 6.10
C GLU A 172 15.35 -23.83 6.13
N LEU A 173 14.24 -24.24 6.76
CA LEU A 173 13.84 -25.65 6.83
C LEU A 173 13.53 -26.20 5.43
N ARG A 174 12.83 -25.43 4.59
CA ARG A 174 12.53 -25.82 3.20
C ARG A 174 13.81 -25.97 2.36
N ALA A 175 14.74 -25.03 2.45
CA ALA A 175 16.00 -25.10 1.70
C ALA A 175 16.86 -26.32 2.08
N SER A 176 16.90 -26.66 3.38
CA SER A 176 17.59 -27.84 3.88
C SER A 176 16.93 -29.14 3.39
N LEU A 177 15.59 -29.22 3.42
CA LEU A 177 14.83 -30.35 2.88
C LEU A 177 15.05 -30.55 1.37
N GLU A 178 15.11 -29.47 0.61
CA GLU A 178 15.39 -29.52 -0.83
C GLU A 178 16.81 -30.03 -1.10
N THR A 179 17.80 -29.54 -0.35
CA THR A 179 19.19 -30.01 -0.42
C THR A 179 19.27 -31.51 -0.13
N ILE A 180 18.59 -31.98 0.92
CA ILE A 180 18.51 -33.39 1.30
C ILE A 180 17.87 -34.22 0.18
N ASN A 181 16.75 -33.76 -0.39
CA ASN A 181 16.04 -34.48 -1.46
C ASN A 181 16.89 -34.60 -2.73
N LYS A 182 17.46 -33.50 -3.22
CA LYS A 182 18.30 -33.48 -4.43
C LYS A 182 19.54 -34.35 -4.27
N THR A 183 20.22 -34.23 -3.13
CA THR A 183 21.48 -34.96 -2.88
C THR A 183 21.24 -36.46 -2.66
N SER A 184 20.20 -36.82 -1.91
CA SER A 184 19.80 -38.23 -1.74
C SER A 184 19.38 -38.87 -3.06
N GLY A 185 18.58 -38.17 -3.88
CA GLY A 185 18.18 -38.64 -5.21
C GLY A 185 19.37 -38.86 -6.16
N THR A 186 20.36 -37.96 -6.12
CA THR A 186 21.61 -38.11 -6.89
C THR A 186 22.41 -39.32 -6.43
N LEU A 187 22.58 -39.49 -5.12
CA LEU A 187 23.30 -40.64 -4.54
C LEU A 187 22.60 -41.96 -4.86
N ILE A 188 21.27 -42.01 -4.75
CA ILE A 188 20.48 -43.20 -5.11
C ILE A 188 20.68 -43.53 -6.58
N SER A 189 20.56 -42.55 -7.47
CA SER A 189 20.73 -42.75 -8.91
C SER A 189 22.16 -43.22 -9.27
N ASP A 190 23.18 -42.64 -8.64
CA ASP A 190 24.58 -43.06 -8.80
C ASP A 190 24.79 -44.51 -8.35
N ILE A 191 24.25 -44.88 -7.19
CA ILE A 191 24.33 -46.23 -6.63
C ILE A 191 23.58 -47.22 -7.53
N GLU A 192 22.36 -46.89 -7.99
CA GLU A 192 21.58 -47.75 -8.89
C GLU A 192 22.28 -47.98 -10.24
N ARG A 193 22.89 -46.93 -10.81
CA ARG A 193 23.65 -47.02 -12.06
C ARG A 193 24.83 -47.99 -11.89
N HIS A 194 25.63 -47.81 -10.84
CA HIS A 194 26.74 -48.71 -10.56
C HIS A 194 26.26 -50.13 -10.19
N TYR A 195 25.13 -50.26 -9.49
CA TYR A 195 24.52 -51.56 -9.21
C TYR A 195 24.12 -52.28 -10.50
N LYS A 196 23.48 -51.58 -11.45
CA LYS A 196 23.12 -52.13 -12.77
C LYS A 196 24.36 -52.55 -13.57
N GLU A 197 25.44 -51.78 -13.54
CA GLU A 197 26.71 -52.12 -14.15
C GLU A 197 27.30 -53.41 -13.54
N ILE A 198 27.33 -53.50 -12.21
CA ILE A 198 27.80 -54.68 -11.47
C ILE A 198 26.93 -55.91 -11.74
N CYS A 199 25.60 -55.76 -11.79
CA CYS A 199 24.66 -56.84 -12.13
C CYS A 199 24.90 -57.36 -13.55
N LYS A 200 25.18 -56.47 -14.51
CA LYS A 200 25.52 -56.82 -15.89
C LYS A 200 26.86 -57.56 -15.99
N GLU A 201 27.87 -57.14 -15.23
CA GLU A 201 29.17 -57.83 -15.16
C GLU A 201 29.09 -59.21 -14.47
N ARG A 202 28.18 -59.37 -13.52
CA ARG A 202 28.00 -60.60 -12.73
C ARG A 202 26.88 -61.53 -13.23
N GLY A 203 26.15 -61.13 -14.28
CA GLY A 203 25.07 -61.92 -14.89
C GLY A 203 23.82 -62.08 -14.00
N ILE A 204 23.49 -61.08 -13.18
CA ILE A 204 22.35 -61.09 -12.25
C ILE A 204 21.19 -60.28 -12.87
N ASP A 205 19.99 -60.86 -12.95
CA ASP A 205 18.78 -60.22 -13.49
C ASP A 205 18.06 -59.36 -12.43
N PRO A 206 17.93 -58.03 -12.62
CA PRO A 206 17.41 -57.11 -11.60
C PRO A 206 15.86 -57.02 -11.49
N HIS A 207 15.06 -57.75 -12.28
CA HIS A 207 13.59 -57.57 -12.34
C HIS A 207 12.72 -58.60 -11.61
N ALA A 208 13.22 -59.30 -10.58
CA ALA A 208 12.42 -60.27 -9.84
C ALA A 208 11.73 -59.68 -8.57
N LYS A 209 10.42 -59.34 -8.67
CA LYS A 209 9.36 -59.03 -7.63
C LYS A 209 9.20 -57.56 -7.18
N ALA A 210 8.03 -56.98 -6.85
CA ALA A 210 6.59 -57.35 -6.78
C ALA A 210 5.70 -56.06 -6.82
N GLU A 211 4.43 -56.16 -7.25
CA GLU A 211 3.43 -55.06 -7.39
C GLU A 211 2.76 -54.62 -6.06
N PRO A 212 2.26 -53.36 -5.92
CA PRO A 212 1.25 -52.99 -4.94
C PRO A 212 -0.14 -52.72 -5.55
N GLU A 213 -1.17 -53.24 -4.88
CA GLU A 213 -2.61 -53.04 -5.13
C GLU A 213 -3.08 -51.59 -4.89
N THR A 214 -3.93 -51.08 -5.79
CA THR A 214 -4.80 -49.90 -5.55
C THR A 214 -6.25 -50.37 -5.35
N ALA A 215 -6.91 -49.95 -4.27
CA ALA A 215 -8.35 -50.18 -4.04
C ALA A 215 -9.15 -48.86 -4.08
N PRO A 216 -10.39 -48.81 -4.63
CA PRO A 216 -11.15 -47.59 -4.89
C PRO A 216 -12.22 -47.24 -3.82
N ILE A 217 -12.69 -46.00 -3.90
CA ILE A 217 -13.66 -45.24 -3.10
C ILE A 217 -15.06 -45.90 -2.97
N GLU A 218 -15.69 -45.80 -1.79
CA GLU A 218 -17.15 -45.83 -1.61
C GLU A 218 -17.64 -44.70 -0.66
N GLN A 219 -18.69 -43.97 -1.06
CA GLN A 219 -19.49 -43.05 -0.23
C GLN A 219 -20.75 -43.76 0.32
N PRO A 220 -21.32 -43.28 1.46
CA PRO A 220 -22.78 -43.30 1.63
C PRO A 220 -23.39 -41.99 2.20
N THR A 221 -24.42 -41.50 1.51
CA THR A 221 -25.67 -40.79 1.92
C THR A 221 -25.84 -40.09 3.30
N SER A 222 -26.18 -38.79 3.23
CA SER A 222 -26.89 -37.88 4.18
C SER A 222 -26.33 -37.64 5.59
N ASN A 223 -25.68 -36.49 5.80
CA ASN A 223 -24.99 -36.09 7.03
C ASN A 223 -25.75 -35.10 7.95
N LEU A 224 -27.05 -34.80 7.77
CA LEU A 224 -27.79 -33.85 8.62
C LEU A 224 -29.00 -34.50 9.30
N THR A 225 -29.08 -34.36 10.63
CA THR A 225 -30.20 -34.85 11.47
C THR A 225 -30.73 -33.76 12.40
N TYR A 226 -31.97 -33.87 12.89
CA TYR A 226 -32.54 -32.90 13.84
C TYR A 226 -32.52 -33.42 15.28
N TYR A 227 -32.54 -32.49 16.24
CA TYR A 227 -32.76 -32.78 17.65
C TYR A 227 -33.77 -31.82 18.28
N VAL A 228 -34.39 -32.26 19.37
CA VAL A 228 -35.35 -31.47 20.17
C VAL A 228 -34.91 -31.54 21.64
N ALA A 229 -34.86 -30.38 22.29
CA ALA A 229 -34.55 -30.29 23.70
C ALA A 229 -35.64 -29.53 24.45
N GLU A 230 -35.94 -29.97 25.68
CA GLU A 230 -36.77 -29.22 26.65
C GLU A 230 -36.07 -27.93 27.12
N CYS A 231 -34.74 -27.89 27.04
CA CYS A 231 -33.92 -26.72 27.36
C CYS A 231 -32.77 -26.56 26.34
N MET A 232 -32.83 -25.54 25.48
CA MET A 232 -31.78 -25.26 24.49
C MET A 232 -30.48 -24.74 25.13
N GLU A 233 -30.56 -24.09 26.29
CA GLU A 233 -29.40 -23.58 27.02
C GLU A 233 -28.60 -24.71 27.67
N PHE A 234 -29.30 -25.74 28.16
CA PHE A 234 -28.70 -26.94 28.75
C PHE A 234 -29.42 -28.18 28.21
N PRO A 235 -29.05 -28.70 27.02
CA PRO A 235 -29.75 -29.83 26.38
C PRO A 235 -29.84 -31.10 27.25
N ASN A 236 -28.92 -31.25 28.21
CA ASN A 236 -28.91 -32.35 29.18
C ASN A 236 -29.92 -32.19 30.34
N LEU A 237 -30.63 -31.06 30.42
CA LEU A 237 -31.57 -30.72 31.49
C LEU A 237 -33.01 -30.84 31.00
N GLY A 238 -33.58 -32.05 31.10
CA GLY A 238 -34.95 -32.34 30.70
C GLY A 238 -35.03 -33.41 29.62
N GLU A 239 -36.10 -33.38 28.84
CA GLU A 239 -36.34 -34.29 27.72
C GLU A 239 -35.50 -33.88 26.49
N TYR A 240 -34.71 -34.82 25.95
CA TYR A 240 -33.84 -34.62 24.78
C TYR A 240 -34.03 -35.78 23.81
N HIS A 241 -34.24 -35.46 22.53
CA HIS A 241 -34.42 -36.43 21.45
C HIS A 241 -33.55 -36.04 20.26
N ASP A 242 -32.74 -36.96 19.74
CA ASP A 242 -31.80 -36.74 18.64
C ASP A 242 -32.04 -37.72 17.48
N ASN A 243 -31.30 -37.52 16.38
CA ASN A 243 -31.35 -38.35 15.18
C ASN A 243 -32.78 -38.42 14.57
N LEU A 244 -33.47 -37.27 14.55
CA LEU A 244 -34.85 -37.12 14.09
C LEU A 244 -34.93 -36.61 12.65
N SER A 245 -36.04 -36.92 11.97
CA SER A 245 -36.51 -36.14 10.82
C SER A 245 -37.12 -34.81 11.25
N LEU A 246 -37.27 -33.87 10.32
CA LEU A 246 -37.88 -32.56 10.59
C LEU A 246 -39.33 -32.72 11.12
N GLU A 247 -40.11 -33.62 10.52
CA GLU A 247 -41.49 -33.88 10.93
C GLU A 247 -41.58 -34.47 12.34
N GLU A 248 -40.65 -35.36 12.69
CA GLU A 248 -40.56 -35.94 14.03
C GLU A 248 -40.14 -34.88 15.06
N ALA A 249 -39.18 -34.01 14.71
CA ALA A 249 -38.74 -32.92 15.56
C ALA A 249 -39.88 -31.94 15.88
N ILE A 250 -40.66 -31.54 14.87
CA ILE A 250 -41.82 -30.65 15.06
C ILE A 250 -42.88 -31.31 15.95
N ARG A 251 -43.18 -32.60 15.74
CA ARG A 251 -44.15 -33.33 16.55
C ARG A 251 -43.73 -33.37 18.02
N ILE A 252 -42.47 -33.74 18.29
CA ILE A 252 -41.95 -33.83 19.66
C ILE A 252 -41.92 -32.43 20.31
N TYR A 253 -41.49 -31.40 19.58
CA TYR A 253 -41.53 -30.02 20.05
C TYR A 253 -42.94 -29.58 20.48
N GLN A 254 -43.98 -29.98 19.74
CA GLN A 254 -45.38 -29.67 20.09
C GLN A 254 -45.89 -30.47 21.29
N GLU A 255 -45.43 -31.71 21.47
CA GLU A 255 -45.84 -32.58 22.59
C GLU A 255 -45.25 -32.14 23.94
N ILE A 256 -44.09 -31.45 23.96
CA ILE A 256 -43.48 -30.92 25.19
C ILE A 256 -44.40 -29.83 25.79
N PRO A 257 -45.00 -30.06 26.97
CA PRO A 257 -45.93 -29.11 27.59
C PRO A 257 -45.21 -27.83 28.02
N ALA A 258 -45.80 -26.67 27.74
CA ALA A 258 -45.24 -25.38 28.12
C ALA A 258 -45.15 -25.16 29.65
N GLU A 259 -45.85 -25.97 30.46
CA GLU A 259 -45.83 -25.84 31.92
C GLU A 259 -44.64 -26.55 32.61
N ARG A 260 -43.80 -27.29 31.87
CA ARG A 260 -42.62 -27.94 32.46
C ARG A 260 -41.50 -26.89 32.65
N MET A 261 -41.14 -26.60 33.90
CA MET A 261 -40.35 -25.44 34.33
C MET A 261 -38.82 -25.48 34.01
N ASN A 262 -38.34 -26.34 33.11
CA ASN A 262 -36.89 -26.63 33.05
C ASN A 262 -36.12 -26.02 31.87
N GLY A 263 -36.70 -25.10 31.10
CA GLY A 263 -35.94 -24.35 30.08
C GLY A 263 -36.78 -23.82 28.94
N ILE A 264 -36.10 -23.20 27.97
CA ILE A 264 -36.70 -22.80 26.69
C ILE A 264 -36.57 -23.99 25.74
N LYS A 265 -37.68 -24.64 25.40
CA LYS A 265 -37.69 -25.75 24.44
C LYS A 265 -37.35 -25.27 23.04
N GLY A 266 -36.76 -26.14 22.22
CA GLY A 266 -36.37 -25.77 20.86
C GLY A 266 -36.01 -26.95 19.98
N ILE A 267 -35.70 -26.63 18.71
CA ILE A 267 -35.29 -27.57 17.67
C ILE A 267 -33.93 -27.11 17.14
N GLY A 268 -33.00 -28.06 16.95
CA GLY A 268 -31.73 -27.80 16.30
C GLY A 268 -31.36 -28.87 15.27
N PHE A 269 -30.25 -28.66 14.56
CA PHE A 269 -29.67 -29.63 13.63
C PHE A 269 -28.31 -30.12 14.12
N GLU A 270 -27.89 -31.27 13.62
CA GLU A 270 -26.55 -31.82 13.83
C GLU A 270 -25.99 -32.26 12.47
N LEU A 271 -24.81 -31.75 12.13
CA LEU A 271 -24.03 -32.14 10.95
C LEU A 271 -22.98 -33.18 11.36
N LYS A 272 -22.95 -34.32 10.65
CA LYS A 272 -21.98 -35.41 10.85
C LYS A 272 -21.04 -35.50 9.66
N ASP A 273 -20.24 -34.47 9.46
CA ASP A 273 -19.36 -34.31 8.30
C ASP A 273 -17.86 -34.31 8.63
N GLY A 274 -17.47 -34.56 9.89
CA GLY A 274 -16.07 -34.59 10.30
C GLY A 274 -15.41 -33.22 10.41
N SER A 275 -16.19 -32.13 10.30
CA SER A 275 -15.70 -30.76 10.44
C SER A 275 -15.55 -30.35 11.91
N ASP A 276 -14.85 -29.23 12.15
CA ASP A 276 -14.78 -28.60 13.47
C ASP A 276 -16.16 -28.08 13.96
N TYR A 277 -17.17 -28.05 13.08
CA TYR A 277 -18.55 -27.69 13.36
C TYR A 277 -19.46 -28.92 13.58
N GLU A 278 -18.90 -30.13 13.63
CA GLU A 278 -19.64 -31.35 13.96
C GLU A 278 -20.21 -31.27 15.39
N GLY A 279 -21.54 -31.28 15.49
CA GLY A 279 -22.26 -31.23 16.76
C GLY A 279 -23.65 -30.57 16.66
N PRO A 280 -24.42 -30.56 17.77
CA PRO A 280 -25.76 -29.99 17.81
C PRO A 280 -25.72 -28.46 17.78
N PHE A 281 -26.50 -27.86 16.89
CA PHE A 281 -26.65 -26.41 16.75
C PHE A 281 -28.14 -25.98 16.77
N PRO A 282 -28.53 -24.96 17.55
CA PRO A 282 -29.92 -24.50 17.64
C PRO A 282 -30.40 -23.82 16.35
N ILE A 283 -31.67 -24.06 15.96
CA ILE A 283 -32.36 -23.27 14.92
C ILE A 283 -33.53 -22.50 15.52
N LEU A 284 -34.40 -23.20 16.24
CA LEU A 284 -35.58 -22.68 16.89
C LEU A 284 -35.35 -22.70 18.40
N THR A 285 -35.41 -21.54 19.03
CA THR A 285 -35.37 -21.42 20.50
C THR A 285 -36.66 -20.74 20.96
N GLY A 286 -37.48 -21.48 21.72
CA GLY A 286 -38.78 -20.98 22.14
C GLY A 286 -39.70 -20.84 20.94
N GLN A 287 -40.11 -19.61 20.62
CA GLN A 287 -40.95 -19.30 19.44
C GLN A 287 -40.16 -18.59 18.33
N THR A 288 -38.83 -18.57 18.43
CA THR A 288 -37.98 -17.73 17.59
C THR A 288 -37.00 -18.57 16.78
N ILE A 289 -37.03 -18.41 15.46
CA ILE A 289 -36.06 -18.97 14.51
C ILE A 289 -34.95 -17.93 14.33
N ASP A 290 -33.73 -18.28 14.69
CA ASP A 290 -32.57 -17.37 14.63
C ASP A 290 -31.76 -17.61 13.36
N LEU A 291 -32.08 -16.88 12.28
CA LEU A 291 -31.29 -16.93 11.05
C LEU A 291 -30.02 -16.12 11.13
N ASP A 292 -30.02 -14.97 11.82
CA ASP A 292 -28.86 -14.08 11.88
C ASP A 292 -27.62 -14.82 12.41
N THR A 293 -27.76 -15.62 13.47
CA THR A 293 -26.66 -16.42 14.00
C THR A 293 -26.18 -17.50 13.01
N ILE A 294 -27.09 -18.13 12.26
CA ILE A 294 -26.75 -19.14 11.26
C ILE A 294 -26.05 -18.50 10.06
N GLN A 295 -26.50 -17.32 9.61
CA GLN A 295 -25.89 -16.58 8.51
C GLN A 295 -24.56 -15.98 8.91
N ALA A 296 -24.35 -15.60 10.17
CA ALA A 296 -23.07 -15.08 10.66
C ALA A 296 -21.92 -16.11 10.65
N ILE A 297 -22.24 -17.40 10.57
CA ILE A 297 -21.25 -18.49 10.50
C ILE A 297 -21.08 -18.92 9.05
N ASP A 298 -19.95 -18.54 8.43
CA ASP A 298 -19.65 -18.79 7.02
C ASP A 298 -19.87 -20.26 6.60
N TYR A 299 -19.47 -21.20 7.48
CA TYR A 299 -19.65 -22.63 7.25
C TYR A 299 -21.13 -23.04 7.12
N TYR A 300 -22.04 -22.46 7.91
CA TYR A 300 -23.47 -22.76 7.86
C TYR A 300 -24.21 -21.94 6.81
N ARG A 301 -23.77 -20.70 6.57
CA ARG A 301 -24.22 -19.83 5.48
C ARG A 301 -24.10 -20.53 4.13
N ASP A 302 -22.94 -21.13 3.88
CA ASP A 302 -22.61 -21.73 2.58
C ASP A 302 -23.03 -23.21 2.46
N ASN A 303 -23.48 -23.84 3.55
CA ASN A 303 -23.88 -25.25 3.55
C ASN A 303 -25.33 -25.44 3.03
N PRO A 304 -25.53 -26.09 1.87
CA PRO A 304 -26.86 -26.22 1.27
C PRO A 304 -27.85 -27.04 2.11
N LEU A 305 -27.36 -27.99 2.92
CA LEU A 305 -28.22 -28.81 3.79
C LEU A 305 -28.75 -27.98 4.96
N VAL A 306 -27.93 -27.10 5.54
CA VAL A 306 -28.33 -26.20 6.62
C VAL A 306 -29.33 -25.16 6.13
N GLN A 307 -29.05 -24.52 4.98
CA GLN A 307 -29.96 -23.55 4.39
C GLN A 307 -31.32 -24.17 4.03
N LYS A 308 -31.31 -25.41 3.52
CA LYS A 308 -32.53 -26.18 3.29
C LYS A 308 -33.27 -26.47 4.60
N ALA A 309 -32.56 -26.91 5.64
CA ALA A 309 -33.14 -27.27 6.93
C ALA A 309 -33.86 -26.09 7.61
N VAL A 310 -33.26 -24.90 7.58
CA VAL A 310 -33.84 -23.68 8.16
C VAL A 310 -35.09 -23.24 7.37
N LYS A 311 -35.00 -23.28 6.03
CA LYS A 311 -36.11 -22.89 5.15
C LYS A 311 -37.31 -23.84 5.28
N GLU A 312 -37.07 -25.15 5.38
CA GLU A 312 -38.13 -26.14 5.56
C GLU A 312 -38.78 -26.02 6.95
N LEU A 313 -37.99 -25.73 8.00
CA LEU A 313 -38.53 -25.49 9.35
C LEU A 313 -39.40 -24.22 9.41
N ALA A 314 -38.93 -23.10 8.85
CA ALA A 314 -39.70 -21.86 8.79
C ALA A 314 -41.01 -22.02 7.99
N ALA A 315 -40.97 -22.79 6.90
CA ALA A 315 -42.18 -23.09 6.12
C ALA A 315 -43.16 -24.03 6.85
N ALA A 316 -42.65 -24.97 7.65
CA ALA A 316 -43.46 -25.92 8.42
C ALA A 316 -44.04 -25.30 9.71
N MET A 317 -43.44 -24.22 10.22
CA MET A 317 -43.85 -23.52 11.45
C MET A 317 -44.03 -22.00 11.22
N PRO A 318 -45.03 -21.57 10.42
CA PRO A 318 -45.19 -20.16 10.02
C PRO A 318 -45.61 -19.22 11.16
N GLU A 319 -46.01 -19.76 12.31
CA GLU A 319 -46.39 -18.99 13.51
C GLU A 319 -45.18 -18.55 14.35
N MET A 320 -43.97 -18.97 13.99
CA MET A 320 -42.73 -18.64 14.70
C MET A 320 -42.18 -17.28 14.24
N GLU A 321 -41.63 -16.51 15.17
CA GLU A 321 -40.92 -15.27 14.87
C GLU A 321 -39.58 -15.59 14.21
N VAL A 322 -39.28 -14.95 13.09
CA VAL A 322 -38.05 -15.20 12.32
C VAL A 322 -37.13 -13.99 12.49
N LEU A 323 -36.13 -14.10 13.35
CA LEU A 323 -35.08 -13.09 13.47
C LEU A 323 -34.21 -13.15 12.21
N GLY A 324 -34.04 -12.00 11.55
CA GLY A 324 -33.39 -11.87 10.24
C GLY A 324 -34.33 -11.83 9.03
N ALA A 325 -35.66 -11.80 9.23
CA ALA A 325 -36.64 -11.76 8.13
C ALA A 325 -37.08 -10.35 7.66
N ASP A 326 -36.77 -9.28 8.41
CA ASP A 326 -37.25 -7.90 8.17
C ASP A 326 -36.13 -6.92 7.76
N ALA A 327 -35.43 -7.22 6.66
CA ALA A 327 -34.43 -6.31 6.08
C ALA A 327 -35.03 -5.13 5.25
N ASN A 328 -36.34 -4.84 5.34
CA ASN A 328 -37.03 -4.06 4.30
C ASN A 328 -37.75 -2.76 4.70
N GLN A 329 -37.46 -2.15 5.85
CA GLN A 329 -37.85 -0.74 6.11
C GLN A 329 -36.74 0.06 6.84
N GLN A 330 -35.51 -0.03 6.34
CA GLN A 330 -34.43 0.88 6.73
C GLN A 330 -34.57 2.27 6.08
N GLU A 331 -35.48 2.44 5.13
CA GLU A 331 -35.63 3.66 4.33
C GLU A 331 -37.09 3.91 3.94
N ALA A 332 -37.54 5.16 4.01
CA ALA A 332 -38.87 5.59 3.59
C ALA A 332 -38.88 7.01 3.04
N LEU A 333 -39.87 7.29 2.18
CA LEU A 333 -40.16 8.63 1.68
C LEU A 333 -41.61 8.98 2.00
N PHE A 334 -41.82 10.18 2.55
CA PHE A 334 -43.12 10.75 2.86
C PHE A 334 -43.35 12.04 2.08
N LEU A 335 -44.60 12.32 1.72
CA LEU A 335 -45.06 13.60 1.21
C LEU A 335 -45.92 14.25 2.29
N ILE A 336 -45.48 15.43 2.75
CA ILE A 336 -46.09 16.21 3.81
C ILE A 336 -46.78 17.43 3.17
N ASP A 337 -48.08 17.58 3.48
CA ASP A 337 -48.96 18.66 3.03
C ASP A 337 -48.94 18.94 1.51
N ASP A 338 -48.63 17.90 0.73
CA ASP A 338 -48.43 17.94 -0.72
C ASP A 338 -47.38 18.99 -1.18
N ALA A 339 -46.51 19.42 -0.26
CA ALA A 339 -45.54 20.51 -0.45
C ALA A 339 -44.09 20.10 -0.18
N THR A 340 -43.85 19.12 0.69
CA THR A 340 -42.49 18.73 1.11
C THR A 340 -42.33 17.22 1.09
N TYR A 341 -41.27 16.72 0.45
CA TYR A 341 -40.85 15.33 0.59
C TYR A 341 -39.92 15.19 1.79
N LEU A 342 -40.16 14.19 2.63
CA LEU A 342 -39.31 13.79 3.74
C LEU A 342 -38.76 12.39 3.47
N HIS A 343 -37.47 12.32 3.18
CA HIS A 343 -36.71 11.08 3.10
C HIS A 343 -36.15 10.77 4.48
N ILE A 344 -36.34 9.54 4.97
CA ILE A 344 -35.87 9.11 6.28
C ILE A 344 -35.24 7.72 6.20
N GLN A 345 -34.10 7.54 6.86
CA GLN A 345 -33.32 6.30 6.89
C GLN A 345 -32.89 5.95 8.32
N SER A 346 -32.79 4.67 8.67
CA SER A 346 -32.27 4.23 9.97
C SER A 346 -30.75 4.29 10.02
N CYS A 347 -30.17 4.78 11.12
CA CYS A 347 -28.73 4.78 11.37
C CYS A 347 -28.40 4.26 12.79
N ASP A 348 -27.12 3.99 13.08
CA ASP A 348 -26.67 3.41 14.36
C ASP A 348 -27.06 4.24 15.60
N SER A 349 -27.25 5.54 15.41
CA SER A 349 -27.60 6.51 16.45
C SER A 349 -29.07 6.95 16.44
N GLY A 350 -29.89 6.50 15.47
CA GLY A 350 -31.29 6.89 15.35
C GLY A 350 -31.79 6.92 13.92
N TRP A 351 -32.13 8.11 13.43
CA TRP A 351 -32.71 8.31 12.11
C TRP A 351 -32.04 9.46 11.37
N ASP A 352 -31.57 9.23 10.14
CA ASP A 352 -31.12 10.28 9.23
C ASP A 352 -32.29 10.74 8.36
N TYR A 353 -32.36 12.03 8.02
CA TYR A 353 -33.44 12.56 7.20
C TYR A 353 -33.01 13.72 6.28
N THR A 354 -33.72 13.83 5.16
CA THR A 354 -33.56 14.93 4.20
C THR A 354 -34.93 15.42 3.74
N LEU A 355 -35.10 16.73 3.71
CA LEU A 355 -36.31 17.42 3.28
C LEU A 355 -36.11 18.03 1.89
N TYR A 356 -37.07 17.81 1.00
CA TYR A 356 -37.07 18.39 -0.36
C TYR A 356 -38.37 19.16 -0.61
N ASP A 357 -38.29 20.26 -1.34
CA ASP A 357 -39.46 20.96 -1.84
C ASP A 357 -40.14 20.15 -2.95
N ALA A 358 -41.44 19.88 -2.84
CA ALA A 358 -42.14 18.99 -3.77
C ALA A 358 -42.33 19.60 -5.17
N ALA A 359 -42.25 20.94 -5.32
CA ALA A 359 -42.45 21.61 -6.59
C ALA A 359 -41.15 21.79 -7.38
N SER A 360 -40.06 22.12 -6.68
CA SER A 360 -38.74 22.39 -7.26
C SER A 360 -37.76 21.23 -7.12
N MET A 361 -38.09 20.20 -6.32
CA MET A 361 -37.22 19.07 -5.98
C MET A 361 -35.90 19.48 -5.30
N LYS A 362 -35.82 20.72 -4.83
CA LYS A 362 -34.64 21.27 -4.17
C LYS A 362 -34.59 20.81 -2.72
N GLU A 363 -33.41 20.39 -2.27
CA GLU A 363 -33.14 20.14 -0.85
C GLU A 363 -33.37 21.42 -0.03
N LEU A 364 -34.22 21.30 0.99
CA LEU A 364 -34.58 22.37 1.91
C LEU A 364 -33.72 22.33 3.17
N ASP A 365 -33.57 21.14 3.75
CA ASP A 365 -32.83 20.90 4.99
C ASP A 365 -32.53 19.40 5.14
N GLY A 366 -31.56 19.06 5.98
CA GLY A 366 -31.17 17.68 6.26
C GLY A 366 -30.48 17.56 7.61
N GLY A 367 -30.62 16.41 8.27
CA GLY A 367 -30.02 16.21 9.57
C GLY A 367 -30.35 14.87 10.20
N GLN A 368 -29.87 14.70 11.42
CA GLN A 368 -29.95 13.44 12.14
C GLN A 368 -30.78 13.59 13.43
N LEU A 369 -31.68 12.65 13.67
CA LEU A 369 -32.46 12.52 14.89
C LEU A 369 -31.90 11.38 15.75
N ASP A 370 -31.15 11.75 16.79
CA ASP A 370 -30.48 10.82 17.72
C ASP A 370 -31.44 10.20 18.75
N MET A 371 -32.42 9.43 18.26
CA MET A 371 -33.36 8.68 19.09
C MET A 371 -33.60 7.28 18.49
N PRO A 372 -32.75 6.28 18.80
CA PRO A 372 -32.87 4.94 18.22
C PRO A 372 -34.06 4.14 18.77
N GLU A 373 -34.59 4.51 19.94
CA GLU A 373 -35.68 3.79 20.60
C GLU A 373 -37.10 4.24 20.20
N ILE A 374 -37.23 5.20 19.27
CA ILE A 374 -38.56 5.66 18.81
C ILE A 374 -38.96 4.95 17.52
N SER A 375 -40.26 4.70 17.38
CA SER A 375 -40.80 4.07 16.17
C SER A 375 -40.66 4.99 14.96
N HIS A 376 -40.52 4.39 13.78
CA HIS A 376 -40.39 5.06 12.49
C HIS A 376 -41.40 6.21 12.27
N MET A 377 -42.69 6.00 12.55
CA MET A 377 -43.71 7.05 12.42
C MET A 377 -43.58 8.16 13.47
N LYS A 378 -43.01 7.86 14.64
CA LYS A 378 -42.77 8.85 15.70
C LYS A 378 -41.55 9.72 15.36
N ALA A 379 -40.53 9.16 14.71
CA ALA A 379 -39.41 9.90 14.15
C ALA A 379 -39.87 10.90 13.08
N VAL A 380 -40.69 10.45 12.13
CA VAL A 380 -41.30 11.32 11.09
C VAL A 380 -42.06 12.49 11.72
N LEU A 381 -42.90 12.23 12.72
CA LEU A 381 -43.64 13.29 13.40
C LEU A 381 -42.69 14.27 14.10
N GLN A 382 -41.66 13.79 14.79
CA GLN A 382 -40.70 14.65 15.48
C GLN A 382 -39.95 15.57 14.50
N ILE A 383 -39.49 15.01 13.37
CA ILE A 383 -38.84 15.77 12.30
C ILE A 383 -39.77 16.85 11.74
N CYS A 384 -41.07 16.55 11.58
CA CYS A 384 -42.05 17.56 11.16
C CYS A 384 -42.18 18.70 12.17
N ASP A 385 -42.17 18.40 13.48
CA ASP A 385 -42.24 19.44 14.53
C ASP A 385 -40.97 20.31 14.56
N ASP A 386 -39.80 19.67 14.45
CA ASP A 386 -38.51 20.35 14.58
C ASP A 386 -38.24 21.29 13.39
N ASN A 387 -38.84 21.00 12.23
CA ASN A 387 -38.70 21.78 10.99
C ASN A 387 -39.92 22.67 10.68
N ASP A 388 -40.81 22.90 11.65
CA ASP A 388 -42.04 23.71 11.50
C ASP A 388 -42.94 23.28 10.31
N LEU A 389 -42.96 21.99 9.98
CA LEU A 389 -43.78 21.43 8.90
C LEU A 389 -45.21 21.15 9.39
N GLY A 390 -46.19 21.52 8.56
CA GLY A 390 -47.59 21.23 8.83
C GLY A 390 -47.85 19.71 8.89
N ARG A 391 -48.77 19.30 9.78
CA ARG A 391 -49.12 17.89 10.03
C ARG A 391 -50.49 17.52 9.48
N ASP A 392 -51.05 18.35 8.62
CA ASP A 392 -52.44 18.20 8.18
C ASP A 392 -52.60 16.99 7.24
N SER A 393 -51.53 16.59 6.54
CA SER A 393 -51.49 15.45 5.63
C SER A 393 -50.08 14.85 5.47
N VAL A 394 -49.80 13.70 6.11
CA VAL A 394 -48.59 12.89 5.87
C VAL A 394 -48.95 11.62 5.09
N LYS A 395 -48.39 11.45 3.89
CA LYS A 395 -48.64 10.30 3.00
C LYS A 395 -47.33 9.62 2.62
N TYR A 396 -47.35 8.31 2.41
CA TYR A 396 -46.20 7.62 1.81
C TYR A 396 -46.03 8.06 0.35
N ALA A 397 -44.77 8.29 -0.03
CA ALA A 397 -44.35 8.52 -1.41
C ALA A 397 -43.55 7.31 -1.92
N PRO A 398 -43.51 7.07 -3.25
CA PRO A 398 -42.73 5.98 -3.82
C PRO A 398 -41.23 6.16 -3.57
N LEU A 399 -40.55 5.11 -3.10
CA LEU A 399 -39.09 5.10 -2.90
C LEU A 399 -38.32 5.38 -4.20
N SER A 400 -38.87 5.01 -5.36
CA SER A 400 -38.27 5.32 -6.67
C SER A 400 -38.09 6.81 -6.95
N MET A 401 -38.74 7.69 -6.16
CA MET A 401 -38.59 9.13 -6.28
C MET A 401 -37.30 9.64 -5.60
N ILE A 402 -36.69 8.86 -4.68
CA ILE A 402 -35.49 9.27 -3.95
C ILE A 402 -34.32 9.54 -4.90
N GLU A 403 -34.09 8.62 -5.85
CA GLU A 403 -33.06 8.76 -6.88
C GLU A 403 -33.26 10.05 -7.70
N THR A 404 -34.51 10.34 -8.11
CA THR A 404 -34.86 11.57 -8.83
C THR A 404 -34.60 12.84 -8.00
N LEU A 405 -34.88 12.82 -6.70
CA LEU A 405 -34.65 13.96 -5.79
C LEU A 405 -33.14 14.19 -5.57
N GLN A 406 -32.36 13.12 -5.40
CA GLN A 406 -30.91 13.19 -5.22
C GLN A 406 -30.19 13.66 -6.49
N GLU A 407 -30.60 13.18 -7.67
CA GLU A 407 -30.07 13.65 -8.95
C GLU A 407 -30.35 15.14 -9.19
N ALA A 408 -31.58 15.59 -8.89
CA ALA A 408 -31.96 16.99 -9.02
C ALA A 408 -31.12 17.91 -8.11
N ALA A 409 -30.87 17.48 -6.87
CA ALA A 409 -30.02 18.19 -5.92
C ALA A 409 -28.56 18.28 -6.42
N TYR A 410 -28.01 17.18 -6.96
CA TYR A 410 -26.65 17.13 -7.49
C TYR A 410 -26.44 18.04 -8.70
N GLN A 411 -27.36 18.02 -9.67
CA GLN A 411 -27.29 18.90 -10.85
C GLN A 411 -27.37 20.38 -10.46
N GLN A 412 -28.16 20.72 -9.45
CA GLN A 412 -28.25 22.08 -8.97
C GLN A 412 -26.98 22.55 -8.25
N MET A 413 -26.34 21.69 -7.45
CA MET A 413 -25.06 21.98 -6.82
C MET A 413 -23.96 22.25 -7.85
N GLN A 414 -23.91 21.47 -8.93
CA GLN A 414 -22.97 21.71 -10.04
C GLN A 414 -23.24 23.03 -10.77
N ALA A 415 -24.51 23.38 -10.98
CA ALA A 415 -24.88 24.65 -11.62
C ALA A 415 -24.55 25.87 -10.75
N GLU A 416 -24.76 25.79 -9.43
CA GLU A 416 -24.42 26.85 -8.48
C GLU A 416 -22.89 27.00 -8.31
N ALA A 417 -22.14 25.88 -8.29
CA ALA A 417 -20.67 25.89 -8.30
C ALA A 417 -20.09 26.51 -9.58
N SER A 418 -20.67 26.18 -10.74
CA SER A 418 -20.28 26.75 -12.04
C SER A 418 -20.56 28.26 -12.11
N GLN A 419 -21.64 28.74 -11.50
CA GLN A 419 -21.96 30.18 -11.43
C GLN A 419 -21.06 30.94 -10.44
N MET A 420 -20.67 30.31 -9.33
CA MET A 420 -19.70 30.91 -8.39
C MET A 420 -18.28 30.98 -8.97
N ALA A 421 -17.87 29.98 -9.76
CA ALA A 421 -16.59 29.97 -10.47
C ALA A 421 -16.50 31.10 -11.53
N ALA A 422 -17.61 31.42 -12.21
CA ALA A 422 -17.66 32.45 -13.24
C ALA A 422 -17.55 33.91 -12.71
N SER A 423 -17.75 34.17 -11.40
CA SER A 423 -17.75 35.55 -10.86
C SER A 423 -16.40 36.00 -10.26
N SER A 424 -15.42 35.10 -10.19
CA SER A 424 -14.20 35.29 -9.38
C SER A 424 -12.89 35.35 -10.19
N GLN A 425 -12.93 35.78 -11.45
CA GLN A 425 -11.71 35.87 -12.27
C GLN A 425 -10.94 37.19 -12.03
N LEU A 426 -10.03 37.17 -11.06
CA LEU A 426 -8.70 37.79 -11.25
C LEU A 426 -7.91 36.90 -12.21
N PRO A 427 -6.91 37.42 -12.95
CA PRO A 427 -6.18 36.61 -13.91
C PRO A 427 -5.42 35.51 -13.17
N GLU A 428 -5.87 34.26 -13.32
CA GLU A 428 -5.15 33.07 -12.89
C GLU A 428 -3.75 33.12 -13.53
N VAL A 429 -2.74 33.27 -12.68
CA VAL A 429 -1.42 32.72 -12.98
C VAL A 429 -1.68 31.23 -13.15
N GLN A 430 -1.51 30.68 -14.35
CA GLN A 430 -1.55 29.24 -14.58
C GLN A 430 -0.74 28.57 -13.46
N GLU A 431 -1.40 27.79 -12.60
CA GLU A 431 -0.69 26.92 -11.67
C GLU A 431 0.24 26.04 -12.53
N GLN A 432 1.55 26.23 -12.40
CA GLN A 432 2.51 25.39 -13.10
C GLN A 432 2.35 23.98 -12.53
N ALA A 433 1.91 23.04 -13.37
CA ALA A 433 1.64 21.66 -12.99
C ALA A 433 2.94 20.93 -12.63
N LEU A 434 2.86 19.99 -11.68
CA LEU A 434 3.93 19.02 -11.42
C LEU A 434 3.99 18.00 -12.56
N ASP A 435 4.89 17.00 -12.48
CA ASP A 435 4.90 15.96 -13.51
C ASP A 435 3.58 15.18 -13.51
N GLU A 436 2.94 15.14 -14.68
CA GLU A 436 1.73 14.38 -14.94
C GLU A 436 2.04 13.17 -15.82
N TYR A 437 1.22 12.12 -15.71
CA TYR A 437 1.35 10.93 -16.52
C TYR A 437 1.37 11.30 -18.02
N PRO A 438 2.35 10.84 -18.82
CA PRO A 438 2.46 11.19 -20.23
C PRO A 438 1.30 10.60 -21.05
N MET A 439 0.23 11.37 -21.25
CA MET A 439 -0.91 10.93 -22.06
C MET A 439 -0.57 10.88 -23.56
N PRO A 440 -1.12 9.91 -24.32
CA PRO A 440 -0.90 9.80 -25.77
C PRO A 440 -1.46 10.97 -26.56
N ASP A 441 -2.50 11.63 -26.02
CA ASP A 441 -3.12 12.83 -26.55
C ASP A 441 -3.45 13.80 -25.39
N GLU A 442 -3.24 15.09 -25.62
CA GLU A 442 -3.49 16.17 -24.64
C GLU A 442 -4.86 16.82 -24.84
N GLN A 443 -5.52 16.55 -25.97
CA GLN A 443 -6.82 17.13 -26.31
C GLN A 443 -8.00 16.38 -25.69
N VAL A 444 -7.76 15.17 -25.19
CA VAL A 444 -8.78 14.28 -24.63
C VAL A 444 -8.24 13.62 -23.36
N SER A 445 -9.11 13.51 -22.37
CA SER A 445 -8.79 13.00 -21.05
C SER A 445 -9.60 11.73 -20.72
N THR A 446 -9.19 11.00 -19.68
CA THR A 446 -9.93 9.83 -19.21
C THR A 446 -11.36 10.15 -18.76
N PRO A 447 -11.66 11.30 -18.12
CA PRO A 447 -13.05 11.76 -17.94
C PRO A 447 -13.84 11.90 -19.24
N ASP A 448 -13.26 12.45 -20.31
CA ASP A 448 -13.95 12.61 -21.60
C ASP A 448 -14.30 11.25 -22.21
N MET A 449 -13.43 10.24 -22.04
CA MET A 449 -13.69 8.87 -22.46
C MET A 449 -14.84 8.22 -21.69
N GLN A 450 -14.91 8.46 -20.38
CA GLN A 450 -15.99 7.98 -19.52
C GLN A 450 -17.31 8.66 -19.86
N GLU A 451 -17.30 9.97 -20.13
CA GLU A 451 -18.49 10.71 -20.59
C GLU A 451 -18.97 10.20 -21.96
N TYR A 452 -18.05 9.79 -22.83
CA TYR A 452 -18.36 9.15 -24.10
C TYR A 452 -19.01 7.76 -23.97
N GLY A 453 -18.96 7.13 -22.79
CA GLY A 453 -19.59 5.83 -22.52
C GLY A 453 -18.63 4.64 -22.51
N TYR A 454 -17.31 4.90 -22.46
CA TYR A 454 -16.29 3.85 -22.36
C TYR A 454 -15.53 3.96 -21.03
N PHE A 455 -15.52 2.87 -20.26
CA PHE A 455 -15.12 2.87 -18.84
C PHE A 455 -13.93 1.96 -18.52
N TYR A 456 -13.42 1.20 -19.49
CA TYR A 456 -12.25 0.35 -19.26
C TYR A 456 -10.99 1.21 -19.11
N ASP A 457 -10.30 1.04 -17.98
CA ASP A 457 -9.17 1.86 -17.55
C ASP A 457 -7.86 1.53 -18.27
N GLY A 458 -7.76 0.32 -18.84
CA GLY A 458 -6.61 -0.10 -19.66
C GLY A 458 -6.51 0.61 -21.02
N MET A 459 -7.51 1.39 -21.42
CA MET A 459 -7.46 2.22 -22.63
C MET A 459 -7.13 3.66 -22.30
N LEU A 460 -6.26 4.26 -23.12
CA LEU A 460 -5.96 5.68 -23.09
C LEU A 460 -6.62 6.38 -24.28
N PRO A 461 -7.43 7.42 -24.05
CA PRO A 461 -8.18 8.07 -25.11
C PRO A 461 -7.27 8.88 -26.03
N VAL A 462 -7.59 8.85 -27.32
CA VAL A 462 -6.91 9.64 -28.35
C VAL A 462 -7.91 10.20 -29.35
N THR A 463 -7.64 11.41 -29.82
CA THR A 463 -8.39 12.02 -30.91
C THR A 463 -8.07 11.32 -32.23
N ARG A 464 -8.91 11.52 -33.24
CA ARG A 464 -8.73 10.93 -34.56
C ARG A 464 -7.40 11.27 -35.22
N GLU A 465 -6.95 12.52 -35.09
CA GLU A 465 -5.69 12.97 -35.68
C GLU A 465 -4.53 12.21 -35.03
N ARG A 466 -4.56 12.10 -33.70
CA ARG A 466 -3.54 11.38 -32.94
C ARG A 466 -3.58 9.86 -33.17
N ALA A 467 -4.76 9.29 -33.30
CA ALA A 467 -4.96 7.88 -33.66
C ALA A 467 -4.25 7.52 -34.98
N LEU A 468 -4.38 8.35 -36.01
CA LEU A 468 -3.70 8.13 -37.30
C LEU A 468 -2.17 8.18 -37.18
N GLU A 469 -1.65 9.06 -36.33
CA GLU A 469 -0.20 9.16 -36.08
C GLU A 469 0.34 7.95 -35.32
N LEU A 470 -0.39 7.48 -34.31
CA LEU A 470 0.00 6.33 -33.49
C LEU A 470 -0.09 5.02 -34.29
N ASP A 471 -1.12 4.84 -35.11
CA ASP A 471 -1.24 3.72 -36.06
C ASP A 471 -0.07 3.72 -37.05
N ALA A 472 0.28 4.88 -37.63
CA ALA A 472 1.43 5.02 -38.51
C ALA A 472 2.77 4.77 -37.80
N ALA A 473 2.83 5.02 -36.49
CA ALA A 473 3.97 4.69 -35.64
C ALA A 473 4.03 3.20 -35.23
N GLY A 474 3.01 2.42 -35.57
CA GLY A 474 2.93 0.98 -35.34
C GLY A 474 2.31 0.57 -34.00
N LEU A 475 1.60 1.47 -33.31
CA LEU A 475 0.81 1.13 -32.13
C LEU A 475 -0.57 0.62 -32.54
N THR A 476 -1.11 -0.31 -31.76
CA THR A 476 -2.47 -0.81 -31.95
C THR A 476 -3.50 0.23 -31.52
N VAL A 477 -4.29 0.70 -32.48
CA VAL A 477 -5.39 1.65 -32.24
C VAL A 477 -6.73 0.93 -32.19
N TYR A 478 -7.58 1.36 -31.28
CA TYR A 478 -8.92 0.84 -31.09
C TYR A 478 -9.96 1.93 -31.33
N VAL A 479 -11.04 1.57 -32.00
CA VAL A 479 -12.27 2.34 -32.05
C VAL A 479 -13.02 2.11 -30.75
N LEU A 480 -13.35 3.18 -30.02
CA LEU A 480 -14.16 3.08 -28.81
C LEU A 480 -15.62 3.37 -29.14
N HIS A 481 -16.53 2.54 -28.61
CA HIS A 481 -17.97 2.67 -28.82
C HIS A 481 -18.68 3.10 -27.53
N GLU A 482 -19.79 3.81 -27.67
CA GLU A 482 -20.61 4.31 -26.54
C GLU A 482 -21.25 3.18 -25.70
N ASP A 483 -21.27 1.95 -26.23
CA ASP A 483 -21.79 0.76 -25.54
C ASP A 483 -20.71 0.04 -24.69
N ASN A 484 -19.61 0.74 -24.38
CA ASN A 484 -18.46 0.24 -23.64
C ASN A 484 -17.79 -0.98 -24.31
N THR A 485 -17.80 -1.01 -25.65
CA THR A 485 -17.05 -2.00 -26.44
C THR A 485 -15.96 -1.32 -27.27
N GLU A 486 -14.94 -2.09 -27.63
CA GLU A 486 -13.86 -1.64 -28.50
C GLU A 486 -13.67 -2.54 -29.73
N SER A 487 -13.11 -1.98 -30.79
CA SER A 487 -12.76 -2.73 -32.00
C SER A 487 -11.38 -2.32 -32.50
N MET A 488 -10.50 -3.30 -32.70
CA MET A 488 -9.17 -3.06 -33.25
C MET A 488 -9.27 -2.53 -34.68
N VAL A 489 -8.52 -1.46 -34.96
CA VAL A 489 -8.39 -0.90 -36.30
C VAL A 489 -7.45 -1.77 -37.13
N PHE A 490 -7.89 -2.21 -38.30
CA PHE A 490 -7.04 -2.92 -39.27
C PHE A 490 -6.72 -2.09 -40.52
N ASP A 491 -7.54 -1.07 -40.81
CA ASP A 491 -7.36 -0.15 -41.93
C ASP A 491 -7.52 1.30 -41.44
N PRO A 492 -6.57 2.20 -41.71
CA PRO A 492 -6.69 3.62 -41.39
C PRO A 492 -7.98 4.29 -41.88
N GLN A 493 -8.64 3.73 -42.91
CA GLN A 493 -9.97 4.21 -43.33
C GLN A 493 -11.03 4.08 -42.23
N GLU A 494 -10.95 3.08 -41.36
CA GLU A 494 -11.87 2.90 -40.23
C GLU A 494 -11.76 4.06 -39.23
N ILE A 495 -10.54 4.57 -39.00
CA ILE A 495 -10.30 5.77 -38.18
C ILE A 495 -10.91 7.01 -38.83
N MET A 496 -10.84 7.11 -40.17
CA MET A 496 -11.39 8.26 -40.88
C MET A 496 -12.93 8.26 -40.93
N GLU A 497 -13.54 7.08 -40.99
CA GLU A 497 -14.99 6.90 -41.09
C GLU A 497 -15.69 6.98 -39.73
N HIS A 498 -14.99 6.60 -38.64
CA HIS A 498 -15.53 6.68 -37.30
C HIS A 498 -15.52 8.12 -36.76
N GLY A 499 -16.65 8.53 -36.17
CA GLY A 499 -16.89 9.90 -35.69
C GLY A 499 -16.67 10.11 -34.20
N GLY A 500 -16.35 9.06 -33.45
CA GLY A 500 -16.21 9.08 -31.99
C GLY A 500 -14.77 9.07 -31.50
N LEU A 501 -14.57 8.57 -30.28
CA LEU A 501 -13.25 8.45 -29.65
C LEU A 501 -12.49 7.21 -30.12
N PHE A 502 -11.17 7.27 -29.97
CA PHE A 502 -10.29 6.13 -30.18
C PHE A 502 -9.47 5.91 -28.92
N GLY A 503 -8.88 4.72 -28.80
CA GLY A 503 -8.06 4.34 -27.66
C GLY A 503 -6.79 3.64 -28.11
N VAL A 504 -5.75 3.76 -27.29
CA VAL A 504 -4.58 2.88 -27.35
C VAL A 504 -4.46 2.13 -26.03
N ASP A 505 -3.98 0.90 -26.09
CA ASP A 505 -3.73 0.12 -24.88
C ASP A 505 -2.64 0.78 -24.03
N ARG A 506 -2.89 0.88 -22.73
CA ARG A 506 -1.99 1.55 -21.79
C ARG A 506 -0.62 0.86 -21.73
N GLU A 507 -0.57 -0.47 -21.66
CA GLU A 507 0.70 -1.19 -21.58
C GLU A 507 1.51 -1.05 -22.87
N GLU A 508 0.84 -1.03 -24.02
CA GLU A 508 1.48 -0.82 -25.31
C GLU A 508 2.01 0.62 -25.44
N TRP A 509 1.24 1.60 -24.96
CA TRP A 509 1.66 3.00 -24.90
C TRP A 509 2.90 3.18 -24.03
N GLU A 510 2.93 2.61 -22.83
CA GLU A 510 4.06 2.69 -21.89
C GLU A 510 5.34 2.08 -22.45
N LYS A 511 5.23 1.05 -23.31
CA LYS A 511 6.36 0.42 -24.00
C LYS A 511 6.79 1.17 -25.27
N SER A 512 6.06 2.21 -25.67
CA SER A 512 6.29 2.92 -26.92
C SER A 512 7.45 3.93 -26.84
N PRO A 513 8.17 4.18 -27.95
CA PRO A 513 9.18 5.24 -28.01
C PRO A 513 8.60 6.64 -27.70
N GLN A 514 7.34 6.88 -28.04
CA GLN A 514 6.67 8.17 -27.86
C GLN A 514 6.41 8.47 -26.38
N PHE A 515 6.07 7.47 -25.58
CA PHE A 515 5.99 7.61 -24.13
C PHE A 515 7.36 7.97 -23.55
N HIS A 516 8.41 7.26 -23.97
CA HIS A 516 9.77 7.54 -23.53
C HIS A 516 10.23 8.96 -23.90
N GLU A 517 9.93 9.41 -25.12
CA GLU A 517 10.23 10.77 -25.58
C GLU A 517 9.58 11.83 -24.70
N LYS A 518 8.27 11.71 -24.40
CA LYS A 518 7.58 12.64 -23.49
C LYS A 518 8.17 12.67 -22.08
N VAL A 519 8.61 11.52 -21.54
CA VAL A 519 9.28 11.49 -20.23
C VAL A 519 10.65 12.18 -20.31
N MET A 520 11.39 12.01 -21.41
CA MET A 520 12.71 12.61 -21.59
C MET A 520 12.65 14.12 -21.83
N GLU A 521 11.60 14.64 -22.48
CA GLU A 521 11.34 16.08 -22.63
C GLU A 521 11.35 16.82 -21.27
N ARG A 522 10.93 16.14 -20.19
CA ARG A 522 11.00 16.70 -18.82
C ARG A 522 12.42 17.13 -18.42
N GLN A 523 13.46 16.56 -19.02
CA GLN A 523 14.86 16.96 -18.79
C GLN A 523 15.21 18.30 -19.44
N GLU A 524 14.49 18.71 -20.48
CA GLU A 524 14.70 20.01 -21.13
C GLU A 524 14.05 21.15 -20.33
N HIS A 525 13.03 20.83 -19.52
CA HIS A 525 12.23 21.78 -18.72
C HIS A 525 12.59 21.82 -17.23
N GLN A 526 13.85 21.56 -16.87
CA GLN A 526 14.35 21.49 -15.48
C GLN A 526 13.97 22.70 -14.61
N GLN A 527 14.17 23.92 -15.12
CA GLN A 527 13.93 25.15 -14.36
C GLN A 527 12.45 25.42 -14.14
N GLU A 528 11.62 25.14 -15.15
CA GLU A 528 10.17 25.33 -15.10
C GLU A 528 9.54 24.35 -14.11
N ARG A 529 9.97 23.08 -14.14
CA ARG A 529 9.52 22.03 -13.20
C ARG A 529 9.94 22.31 -11.75
N GLU A 530 11.17 22.78 -11.54
CA GLU A 530 11.60 23.18 -10.20
C GLU A 530 10.79 24.37 -9.67
N GLN A 531 10.52 25.37 -10.53
CA GLN A 531 9.67 26.50 -10.16
C GLN A 531 8.25 26.03 -9.83
N ALA A 532 7.67 25.12 -10.63
CA ALA A 532 6.36 24.53 -10.39
C ALA A 532 6.27 23.88 -9.00
N PHE A 533 7.26 23.05 -8.65
CA PHE A 533 7.39 22.47 -7.31
C PHE A 533 7.46 23.54 -6.21
N LEU A 534 8.30 24.56 -6.41
CA LEU A 534 8.47 25.64 -5.44
C LEU A 534 7.24 26.56 -5.31
N SER A 535 6.41 26.69 -6.35
CA SER A 535 5.18 27.49 -6.35
C SER A 535 3.94 26.72 -5.90
N GLN A 536 3.98 25.38 -5.91
CA GLN A 536 2.81 24.54 -5.62
C GLN A 536 2.20 24.81 -4.23
N ASN A 537 0.89 25.04 -4.13
CA ASN A 537 0.25 25.30 -2.83
C ASN A 537 0.01 24.02 -2.02
N ARG A 538 0.05 22.85 -2.67
CA ARG A 538 -0.16 21.54 -2.06
C ARG A 538 1.16 20.90 -1.60
N ASN A 539 1.04 19.94 -0.69
CA ASN A 539 2.17 19.11 -0.28
C ASN A 539 2.67 18.29 -1.48
N CYS A 540 3.96 18.34 -1.74
CA CYS A 540 4.58 17.69 -2.89
C CYS A 540 6.04 17.34 -2.60
N PHE A 541 6.64 16.52 -3.46
CA PHE A 541 8.04 16.15 -3.39
C PHE A 541 8.72 16.29 -4.75
N ALA A 542 10.05 16.40 -4.72
CA ALA A 542 10.91 16.42 -5.87
C ALA A 542 12.14 15.53 -5.61
N ILE A 543 12.54 14.74 -6.61
CA ILE A 543 13.71 13.85 -6.55
C ILE A 543 14.79 14.41 -7.47
N TYR A 544 15.97 14.62 -6.89
CA TYR A 544 17.17 15.07 -7.59
C TYR A 544 18.21 13.97 -7.54
N GLN A 545 18.83 13.68 -8.69
CA GLN A 545 19.93 12.72 -8.78
C GLN A 545 21.15 13.38 -9.38
N VAL A 546 22.34 12.86 -9.05
CA VAL A 546 23.61 13.41 -9.56
C VAL A 546 23.62 13.37 -11.08
N SER A 547 23.89 14.52 -11.71
CA SER A 547 23.86 14.64 -13.17
C SER A 547 24.79 13.62 -13.84
N ARG A 548 24.45 13.19 -15.06
CA ARG A 548 25.18 12.13 -15.80
C ARG A 548 26.69 12.36 -15.88
N ASN A 549 27.11 13.62 -16.00
CA ASN A 549 28.52 13.99 -16.14
C ASN A 549 29.35 13.82 -14.86
N ASP A 550 28.71 13.78 -13.68
CA ASP A 550 29.30 13.65 -12.34
C ASP A 550 30.79 14.05 -12.27
N PRO A 551 31.11 15.35 -12.45
CA PRO A 551 32.49 15.79 -12.58
C PRO A 551 33.31 15.60 -11.31
N GLN A 552 32.64 15.36 -10.17
CA GLN A 552 33.26 15.24 -8.85
C GLN A 552 33.30 13.79 -8.35
N ASN A 553 32.78 12.83 -9.13
CA ASN A 553 32.62 11.41 -8.74
C ASN A 553 31.90 11.24 -7.40
N VAL A 554 30.84 12.01 -7.17
CA VAL A 554 30.07 11.99 -5.91
C VAL A 554 28.94 10.97 -5.91
N ARG A 555 28.64 10.37 -7.06
CA ARG A 555 27.58 9.37 -7.16
C ARG A 555 27.86 8.18 -6.23
N PHE A 556 26.86 7.80 -5.45
CA PHE A 556 26.91 6.76 -4.42
C PHE A 556 27.84 7.06 -3.23
N MET A 557 28.35 8.28 -3.10
CA MET A 557 29.15 8.69 -1.94
C MET A 557 28.26 9.21 -0.83
N ASN A 558 28.57 8.88 0.42
CA ASN A 558 27.84 9.39 1.58
C ASN A 558 28.37 10.76 2.04
N LEU A 559 27.68 11.41 2.99
CA LEU A 559 28.10 12.71 3.50
C LEU A 559 29.48 12.69 4.17
N ASP A 560 29.81 11.63 4.90
CA ASP A 560 31.15 11.45 5.51
C ASP A 560 32.28 11.49 4.46
N TRP A 561 32.05 10.86 3.30
CA TRP A 561 33.00 10.87 2.21
C TRP A 561 33.14 12.27 1.61
N LEU A 562 32.02 12.98 1.40
CA LEU A 562 32.01 14.36 0.90
C LEU A 562 32.79 15.30 1.83
N GLU A 563 32.57 15.22 3.14
CA GLU A 563 33.31 15.99 4.14
C GLU A 563 34.81 15.68 4.10
N SER A 564 35.19 14.40 3.98
CA SER A 564 36.60 14.00 3.95
C SER A 564 37.35 14.44 2.69
N HIS A 565 36.64 14.74 1.60
CA HIS A 565 37.20 15.19 0.33
C HIS A 565 36.98 16.69 0.07
N ASP A 566 36.44 17.44 1.05
CA ASP A 566 36.12 18.87 0.94
C ASP A 566 35.18 19.18 -0.24
N VAL A 567 34.22 18.27 -0.46
CA VAL A 567 33.20 18.37 -1.51
C VAL A 567 31.87 18.75 -0.87
N SER A 568 31.21 19.79 -1.39
CA SER A 568 29.89 20.23 -0.93
C SER A 568 28.79 19.80 -1.89
N VAL A 569 27.60 19.51 -1.35
CA VAL A 569 26.40 19.26 -2.13
C VAL A 569 25.91 20.56 -2.77
N ASP A 570 26.10 20.70 -4.09
CA ASP A 570 25.71 21.87 -4.88
C ASP A 570 24.58 21.51 -5.85
N ARG A 571 23.51 22.30 -5.89
CA ARG A 571 22.36 22.12 -6.79
C ARG A 571 22.74 21.99 -8.26
N SER A 572 23.80 22.67 -8.71
CA SER A 572 24.25 22.62 -10.11
C SER A 572 24.80 21.27 -10.56
N ASN A 573 25.10 20.36 -9.63
CA ASN A 573 25.57 19.00 -9.92
C ASN A 573 24.44 17.96 -10.01
N TYR A 574 23.19 18.40 -9.89
CA TYR A 574 22.02 17.53 -9.81
C TYR A 574 21.00 17.85 -10.91
N ASP A 575 20.36 16.81 -11.41
CA ASP A 575 19.23 16.90 -12.33
C ASP A 575 17.93 16.60 -11.56
N LEU A 576 16.89 17.40 -11.76
CA LEU A 576 15.53 17.15 -11.28
C LEU A 576 14.92 16.01 -12.10
N ILE A 577 14.77 14.85 -11.47
CA ILE A 577 14.29 13.64 -12.13
C ILE A 577 12.77 13.57 -12.10
N TYR A 578 12.17 13.82 -10.94
CA TYR A 578 10.75 13.56 -10.74
C TYR A 578 10.12 14.53 -9.75
N THR A 579 8.87 14.94 -9.99
CA THR A 579 8.06 15.79 -9.11
C THR A 579 6.63 15.25 -9.04
N ALA A 580 6.04 15.18 -7.85
CA ALA A 580 4.67 14.71 -7.71
C ALA A 580 4.03 15.22 -6.40
N PRO A 581 2.69 15.26 -6.32
CA PRO A 581 2.00 15.53 -5.07
C PRO A 581 2.30 14.46 -4.02
N LEU A 582 2.29 14.85 -2.74
CA LEU A 582 2.38 13.90 -1.62
C LEU A 582 0.97 13.36 -1.33
N SER A 583 0.79 12.07 -1.53
CA SER A 583 -0.50 11.37 -1.43
C SER A 583 -1.05 11.31 0.01
N GLU A 584 -0.17 11.39 1.02
CA GLU A 584 -0.54 11.15 2.41
C GLU A 584 0.02 12.21 3.37
N SER A 585 -0.72 12.50 4.43
CA SER A 585 -0.22 13.30 5.56
C SER A 585 0.64 12.43 6.48
N GLY A 586 1.87 12.85 6.76
CA GLY A 586 2.75 12.17 7.69
C GLY A 586 3.99 13.01 8.00
N THR A 587 4.81 12.55 8.94
CA THR A 587 6.07 13.24 9.25
C THR A 587 7.05 13.11 8.09
N VAL A 588 7.92 14.10 7.92
CA VAL A 588 8.95 14.09 6.87
C VAL A 588 9.75 12.78 6.81
N PRO A 589 10.24 12.19 7.93
CA PRO A 589 10.94 10.91 7.89
C PRO A 589 10.10 9.73 7.38
N GLU A 590 8.83 9.64 7.81
CA GLU A 590 7.92 8.58 7.33
C GLU A 590 7.65 8.70 5.84
N GLN A 591 7.52 9.93 5.33
CA GLN A 591 7.34 10.20 3.90
C GLN A 591 8.59 9.82 3.11
N LEU A 592 9.79 10.14 3.62
CA LEU A 592 11.05 9.77 2.97
C LEU A 592 11.20 8.25 2.84
N GLU A 593 10.87 7.49 3.87
CA GLU A 593 10.92 6.02 3.82
C GLU A 593 9.91 5.44 2.82
N LYS A 594 8.69 6.01 2.76
CA LYS A 594 7.69 5.60 1.77
C LYS A 594 8.14 5.91 0.34
N LEU A 595 8.67 7.10 0.10
CA LEU A 595 9.22 7.47 -1.21
C LEU A 595 10.40 6.56 -1.57
N TYR A 596 11.28 6.24 -0.62
CA TYR A 596 12.37 5.31 -0.86
C TYR A 596 11.85 3.92 -1.25
N GLN A 597 10.82 3.40 -0.58
CA GLN A 597 10.20 2.12 -0.95
C GLN A 597 9.53 2.20 -2.32
N GLN A 598 8.73 3.22 -2.58
CA GLN A 598 8.03 3.41 -3.84
C GLN A 598 9.01 3.42 -5.02
N PHE A 599 10.02 4.29 -5.00
CA PHE A 599 10.95 4.44 -6.12
C PHE A 599 12.01 3.31 -6.22
N ASN A 600 11.98 2.32 -5.33
CA ASN A 600 12.86 1.15 -5.38
C ASN A 600 12.13 -0.17 -5.60
N LEU A 601 10.90 -0.32 -5.11
CA LEU A 601 10.11 -1.54 -5.18
C LEU A 601 8.90 -1.42 -6.12
N GLU A 602 8.30 -0.24 -6.21
CA GLU A 602 7.04 0.03 -6.93
C GLU A 602 7.22 1.26 -7.84
N LYS A 603 8.25 1.21 -8.69
CA LYS A 603 8.66 2.37 -9.50
C LYS A 603 7.50 2.85 -10.39
N PRO A 604 7.20 4.16 -10.40
CA PRO A 604 6.31 4.73 -11.40
C PRO A 604 6.84 4.42 -12.81
N VAL A 605 5.94 4.09 -13.74
CA VAL A 605 6.31 3.70 -15.11
C VAL A 605 7.04 4.83 -15.84
N ASP A 606 6.72 6.08 -15.52
CA ASP A 606 7.35 7.28 -16.07
C ASP A 606 8.61 7.73 -15.30
N PHE A 607 9.12 6.90 -14.37
CA PHE A 607 10.39 7.10 -13.69
C PHE A 607 11.51 6.31 -14.40
N HIS A 608 12.09 6.90 -15.45
CA HIS A 608 13.15 6.26 -16.27
C HIS A 608 14.57 6.38 -15.69
N SER A 609 14.72 6.76 -14.42
CA SER A 609 16.02 6.89 -13.77
C SER A 609 16.36 5.66 -12.93
N PRO A 610 17.65 5.42 -12.59
CA PRO A 610 18.01 4.38 -11.65
C PRO A 610 17.30 4.53 -10.31
N SER A 611 17.20 3.42 -9.58
CA SER A 611 16.68 3.34 -8.21
C SER A 611 17.19 4.48 -7.32
N MET A 612 16.34 4.96 -6.41
CA MET A 612 16.73 5.95 -5.41
C MET A 612 17.82 5.37 -4.50
N SER A 613 18.97 6.05 -4.43
CA SER A 613 20.19 5.50 -3.83
C SER A 613 21.04 6.57 -3.13
N VAL A 614 22.11 6.13 -2.46
CA VAL A 614 23.08 7.03 -1.82
C VAL A 614 23.53 8.09 -2.82
N SER A 615 23.63 9.34 -2.38
CA SER A 615 23.88 10.56 -3.17
C SER A 615 22.69 11.27 -3.77
N ASP A 616 21.52 10.64 -3.80
CA ASP A 616 20.29 11.29 -4.27
C ASP A 616 19.72 12.25 -3.22
N ILE A 617 18.90 13.20 -3.66
CA ILE A 617 18.28 14.19 -2.78
C ILE A 617 16.77 14.21 -2.99
N VAL A 618 16.03 14.06 -1.91
CA VAL A 618 14.58 14.20 -1.88
C VAL A 618 14.22 15.53 -1.24
N ALA A 619 13.63 16.43 -2.03
CA ALA A 619 13.06 17.67 -1.52
C ALA A 619 11.58 17.46 -1.21
N ILE A 620 11.19 17.71 0.03
CA ILE A 620 9.81 17.62 0.50
C ILE A 620 9.30 19.02 0.79
N LYS A 621 8.15 19.35 0.21
CA LYS A 621 7.38 20.55 0.51
C LYS A 621 6.13 20.17 1.30
N GLN A 622 6.09 20.61 2.56
CA GLN A 622 4.96 20.41 3.45
C GLN A 622 4.64 21.71 4.18
N ASP A 623 3.36 22.08 4.25
CA ASP A 623 2.89 23.31 4.91
C ASP A 623 3.62 24.57 4.43
N GLY A 624 3.88 24.65 3.12
CA GLY A 624 4.61 25.74 2.47
C GLY A 624 6.12 25.79 2.77
N LYS A 625 6.66 24.85 3.56
CA LYS A 625 8.10 24.76 3.86
C LYS A 625 8.76 23.67 3.03
N VAL A 626 9.89 24.02 2.41
CA VAL A 626 10.71 23.07 1.65
C VAL A 626 11.87 22.61 2.52
N SER A 627 12.10 21.30 2.56
CA SER A 627 13.23 20.66 3.22
C SER A 627 13.89 19.69 2.25
N CYS A 628 15.22 19.67 2.18
CA CYS A 628 15.98 18.81 1.27
C CYS A 628 16.72 17.76 2.08
N HIS A 629 16.63 16.50 1.67
CA HIS A 629 17.15 15.36 2.41
C HIS A 629 18.03 14.51 1.50
N TYR A 630 19.29 14.37 1.89
CA TYR A 630 20.28 13.56 1.21
C TYR A 630 20.08 12.08 1.59
N CYS A 631 20.00 11.20 0.60
CA CYS A 631 20.01 9.75 0.81
C CYS A 631 21.43 9.33 1.19
N ASP A 632 21.60 8.95 2.45
CA ASP A 632 22.88 8.52 3.00
C ASP A 632 22.95 6.98 3.03
N SER A 633 24.11 6.45 3.42
CA SER A 633 24.36 5.05 3.73
C SER A 633 23.39 4.45 4.77
N VAL A 634 22.81 5.28 5.64
CA VAL A 634 21.77 4.89 6.60
C VAL A 634 20.69 5.96 6.64
N GLY A 635 19.62 5.76 5.86
CA GLY A 635 18.46 6.65 5.84
C GLY A 635 18.74 8.01 5.20
N PHE A 636 18.05 9.04 5.69
CA PHE A 636 18.08 10.38 5.11
C PHE A 636 18.61 11.44 6.08
N THR A 637 19.48 12.31 5.57
CA THR A 637 20.05 13.43 6.34
C THR A 637 19.62 14.75 5.71
N GLN A 638 19.02 15.64 6.51
CA GLN A 638 18.60 16.95 6.02
C GLN A 638 19.81 17.83 5.68
N ILE A 639 19.82 18.41 4.47
CA ILE A 639 20.84 19.33 3.98
C ILE A 639 20.28 20.75 3.83
N PRO A 640 20.90 21.77 4.45
CA PRO A 640 20.48 23.16 4.29
C PRO A 640 21.02 23.77 2.99
N GLY A 641 20.27 24.72 2.41
CA GLY A 641 20.77 25.57 1.31
C GLY A 641 20.85 24.91 -0.07
N PHE A 642 20.32 23.70 -0.25
CA PHE A 642 20.29 23.02 -1.55
C PHE A 642 19.40 23.74 -2.57
N LEU A 643 18.18 24.13 -2.19
CA LEU A 643 17.28 24.95 -3.01
C LEU A 643 17.27 26.41 -2.54
N PRO A 644 17.14 27.39 -3.45
CA PRO A 644 17.03 28.80 -3.08
C PRO A 644 15.76 29.06 -2.25
N GLU A 645 15.87 29.88 -1.20
CA GLU A 645 14.69 30.27 -0.39
C GLU A 645 13.66 31.02 -1.25
N ASN A 646 12.38 30.64 -1.11
CA ASN A 646 11.29 31.13 -1.94
C ASN A 646 11.17 32.68 -1.88
N PRO A 647 11.28 33.40 -3.02
CA PRO A 647 11.19 34.86 -3.06
C PRO A 647 9.81 35.41 -2.63
N LEU A 648 8.75 34.60 -2.66
CA LEU A 648 7.42 34.99 -2.17
C LEU A 648 7.42 35.26 -0.67
N LYS A 649 8.24 34.56 0.12
CA LYS A 649 8.37 34.81 1.55
C LYS A 649 8.97 36.19 1.84
N ASN A 650 9.87 36.67 0.98
CA ASN A 650 10.41 38.03 1.07
C ASN A 650 9.41 39.10 0.63
N ALA A 651 8.54 38.78 -0.35
CA ALA A 651 7.48 39.69 -0.78
C ALA A 651 6.33 39.77 0.25
N GLU A 652 5.98 38.64 0.87
CA GLU A 652 4.94 38.52 1.90
C GLU A 652 5.40 39.18 3.21
N MET A 653 6.63 38.92 3.67
CA MET A 653 7.22 39.63 4.81
C MET A 653 7.44 41.12 4.55
N ALA A 654 7.63 41.55 3.29
CA ALA A 654 7.72 42.98 2.93
C ALA A 654 6.36 43.66 2.86
N LEU A 655 5.27 42.92 2.61
CA LEU A 655 3.90 43.44 2.56
C LEU A 655 3.25 43.45 3.95
N GLU A 656 3.61 42.51 4.82
CA GLU A 656 3.07 42.40 6.19
C GLU A 656 3.65 43.42 7.19
N ASP A 657 4.81 44.02 6.91
CA ASP A 657 5.43 45.04 7.79
C ASP A 657 4.89 46.48 7.60
N ASP A 658 3.90 46.68 6.72
CA ASP A 658 3.33 48.00 6.40
C ASP A 658 2.14 48.44 7.30
N TYR A 659 1.97 47.83 8.48
CA TYR A 659 1.00 48.30 9.49
C TYR A 659 1.56 49.33 10.50
N GLY A 660 2.59 50.09 10.09
CA GLY A 660 3.25 51.10 10.93
C GLY A 660 3.46 52.47 10.26
N MET A 661 2.68 52.84 9.24
CA MET A 661 2.83 54.12 8.54
C MET A 661 2.16 55.30 9.29
N ILE A 662 2.91 55.96 10.17
CA ILE A 662 2.71 57.38 10.49
C ILE A 662 4.07 58.07 10.30
N ASP A 663 4.15 58.97 9.32
CA ASP A 663 5.29 59.85 8.96
C ASP A 663 6.29 59.45 7.85
N GLY A 664 5.89 58.61 6.88
CA GLY A 664 6.35 58.78 5.48
C GLY A 664 7.87 58.82 5.19
N ILE A 665 8.70 58.16 6.00
CA ILE A 665 10.13 57.95 5.73
C ILE A 665 10.41 56.44 5.84
N ILE A 666 10.65 55.81 4.70
CA ILE A 666 11.10 54.41 4.59
C ILE A 666 12.49 54.32 5.20
N ASN A 667 12.71 53.44 6.18
CA ASN A 667 14.03 53.23 6.78
C ASN A 667 14.36 51.73 6.82
N ASN A 668 15.04 51.24 5.78
CA ASN A 668 15.58 49.87 5.71
C ASN A 668 16.87 49.77 6.55
N GLY A 669 16.73 49.65 7.87
CA GLY A 669 17.84 49.38 8.79
C GLY A 669 17.59 48.12 9.62
N ALA A 670 18.66 47.37 9.93
CA ALA A 670 18.60 46.15 10.74
C ALA A 670 17.92 46.41 12.10
N LYS A 671 17.01 45.51 12.50
CA LYS A 671 16.23 45.58 13.76
C LYS A 671 17.19 45.58 14.97
N GLU A 672 17.07 46.58 15.84
CA GLU A 672 17.88 46.67 17.06
C GLU A 672 17.31 45.75 18.17
N PRO A 673 18.16 45.06 18.97
CA PRO A 673 17.74 44.00 19.89
C PRO A 673 16.97 44.52 21.12
N THR A 674 16.04 43.72 21.61
CA THR A 674 15.19 44.05 22.77
C THR A 674 15.85 43.70 24.11
N VAL A 675 15.35 44.27 25.22
CA VAL A 675 15.87 44.01 26.58
C VAL A 675 15.79 42.51 26.92
N ALA A 676 14.70 41.84 26.55
CA ALA A 676 14.50 40.42 26.81
C ALA A 676 15.51 39.54 26.08
N GLU A 677 15.82 39.87 24.82
CA GLU A 677 16.82 39.14 24.02
C GLU A 677 18.23 39.34 24.59
N LEU A 678 18.59 40.56 24.98
CA LEU A 678 19.89 40.85 25.61
C LEU A 678 20.02 40.21 27.00
N GLU A 679 18.96 40.14 27.80
CA GLU A 679 18.97 39.43 29.08
C GLU A 679 19.11 37.91 28.91
N GLN A 680 18.44 37.34 27.90
CA GLN A 680 18.55 35.92 27.57
C GLN A 680 19.96 35.59 27.06
N GLN A 681 20.53 36.46 26.24
CA GLN A 681 21.90 36.35 25.77
C GLN A 681 22.90 36.40 26.94
N ALA A 682 22.72 37.30 27.90
CA ALA A 682 23.53 37.35 29.12
C ALA A 682 23.37 36.08 30.00
N ARG A 683 22.16 35.54 30.12
CA ARG A 683 21.90 34.29 30.86
C ARG A 683 22.51 33.06 30.21
N SER A 684 22.66 33.07 28.88
CA SER A 684 23.34 32.02 28.13
C SER A 684 24.88 32.10 28.19
N GLY A 685 25.41 33.10 28.90
CA GLY A 685 26.86 33.27 29.12
C GLY A 685 27.59 33.98 27.98
N GLN A 686 26.88 34.53 27.00
CA GLN A 686 27.47 35.35 25.94
C GLN A 686 27.67 36.82 26.39
N PRO A 687 28.74 37.49 25.94
CA PRO A 687 29.01 38.88 26.32
C PRO A 687 27.99 39.83 25.65
N ILE A 688 27.39 40.71 26.45
CA ILE A 688 26.45 41.74 25.97
C ILE A 688 27.01 43.15 26.13
N SER A 689 26.61 44.07 25.24
CA SER A 689 26.95 45.48 25.34
C SER A 689 26.05 46.20 26.34
N LEU A 690 26.64 46.76 27.40
CA LEU A 690 25.90 47.57 28.38
C LEU A 690 25.29 48.84 27.78
N MET A 691 25.83 49.32 26.66
CA MET A 691 25.30 50.51 25.97
C MET A 691 24.03 50.19 25.17
N GLU A 692 23.95 48.99 24.57
CA GLU A 692 22.74 48.51 23.89
C GLU A 692 21.64 48.13 24.87
N LEU A 693 21.99 47.51 26.01
CA LEU A 693 21.03 47.22 27.07
C LEU A 693 20.40 48.50 27.63
N ALA A 694 21.19 49.56 27.82
CA ALA A 694 20.70 50.87 28.28
C ALA A 694 19.80 51.55 27.23
N ALA A 695 20.14 51.45 25.95
CA ALA A 695 19.33 52.00 24.87
C ALA A 695 17.98 51.26 24.73
N ALA A 696 18.00 49.93 24.89
CA ALA A 696 16.81 49.08 24.85
C ALA A 696 15.89 49.36 26.06
N THR A 697 16.42 49.49 27.27
CA THR A 697 15.61 49.82 28.48
C THR A 697 14.96 51.19 28.38
N HIS A 698 15.67 52.20 27.88
CA HIS A 698 15.07 53.53 27.65
C HIS A 698 13.96 53.52 26.59
N ARG A 699 14.02 52.61 25.63
CA ARG A 699 12.98 52.42 24.61
C ARG A 699 11.75 51.75 25.18
N GLU A 700 11.93 50.69 25.95
CA GLU A 700 10.86 49.99 26.66
C GLU A 700 10.12 50.91 27.65
N GLU A 701 10.85 51.78 28.37
CA GLU A 701 10.25 52.79 29.24
C GLU A 701 9.48 53.88 28.49
N ARG A 702 9.88 54.21 27.27
CA ARG A 702 9.17 55.18 26.40
C ARG A 702 7.88 54.58 25.83
N GLU A 703 7.88 53.30 25.50
CA GLU A 703 6.71 52.57 25.02
C GLU A 703 5.70 52.33 26.15
N LYS A 704 6.17 51.96 27.35
CA LYS A 704 5.32 51.85 28.56
C LYS A 704 4.64 53.17 28.98
N LYS A 705 5.13 54.32 28.49
CA LYS A 705 4.54 55.66 28.76
C LYS A 705 3.51 56.11 27.72
N LYS A 706 3.14 55.29 26.74
CA LYS A 706 2.06 55.58 25.78
C LYS A 706 0.81 54.73 26.04
N SER A 707 0.15 54.96 27.18
CA SER A 707 -1.26 54.59 27.38
C SER A 707 -2.03 55.80 27.90
N VAL A 708 -2.52 56.63 26.97
CA VAL A 708 -3.39 57.79 27.24
C VAL A 708 -4.78 57.34 27.73
N MET A 709 -5.15 56.06 27.55
CA MET A 709 -6.44 55.53 28.02
C MET A 709 -6.46 55.10 29.49
N GLU A 710 -5.32 54.88 30.14
CA GLU A 710 -5.27 54.47 31.54
C GLU A 710 -5.21 55.66 32.53
N GLN A 711 -4.78 56.84 32.05
CA GLN A 711 -4.88 58.10 32.81
C GLN A 711 -6.30 58.70 32.84
N LEU A 712 -7.26 58.11 32.12
CA LEU A 712 -8.66 58.58 32.03
C LEU A 712 -9.68 57.70 32.78
N LYS A 713 -9.27 56.60 33.44
CA LYS A 713 -10.18 55.72 34.20
C LYS A 713 -10.07 55.82 35.73
N GLY A 714 -9.31 56.78 36.25
CA GLY A 714 -9.05 56.93 37.69
C GLY A 714 -9.37 58.30 38.27
N GLN A 715 -10.59 58.83 38.13
CA GLN A 715 -11.10 59.86 39.05
C GLN A 715 -12.57 59.62 39.45
N PRO A 716 -12.93 59.78 40.74
CA PRO A 716 -14.17 59.29 41.31
C PRO A 716 -15.37 60.24 41.14
N LYS A 717 -16.57 59.67 41.08
CA LYS A 717 -17.85 60.39 41.20
C LYS A 717 -18.02 60.97 42.62
N THR A 718 -18.36 62.25 42.72
CA THR A 718 -19.02 62.84 43.90
C THR A 718 -20.13 63.81 43.49
N GLU A 719 -21.17 63.81 44.33
CA GLU A 719 -22.50 64.36 44.13
C GLU A 719 -22.65 65.89 44.35
N HIS A 720 -23.71 66.41 43.71
CA HIS A 720 -24.65 67.43 44.16
C HIS A 720 -24.28 68.92 44.33
N LYS A 721 -25.17 69.72 43.68
CA LYS A 721 -25.85 70.95 44.13
C LYS A 721 -25.30 72.33 43.70
N LYS A 722 -26.19 72.99 42.95
CA LYS A 722 -26.74 74.37 43.09
C LYS A 722 -26.38 75.41 42.02
N THR A 723 -27.47 75.87 41.40
CA THR A 723 -27.85 77.26 41.02
C THR A 723 -27.15 77.95 39.84
N ALA A 724 -27.97 78.21 38.81
CA ALA A 724 -27.84 79.28 37.82
C ALA A 724 -27.83 80.68 38.49
N PRO A 725 -27.40 81.76 37.79
CA PRO A 725 -28.34 82.42 36.86
C PRO A 725 -27.74 83.18 35.65
N LYS A 726 -28.58 83.25 34.58
CA LYS A 726 -28.96 84.41 33.73
C LYS A 726 -27.85 85.10 32.89
N LYS A 727 -28.09 85.59 31.68
CA LYS A 727 -29.30 85.85 30.87
C LYS A 727 -28.82 86.31 29.48
N SER A 728 -29.61 86.01 28.44
CA SER A 728 -29.86 86.83 27.23
C SER A 728 -28.65 87.19 26.35
N ALA A 729 -28.75 87.28 25.03
CA ALA A 729 -29.87 87.47 24.13
C ALA A 729 -29.42 86.89 22.77
N GLU A 730 -30.35 86.39 21.95
CA GLU A 730 -30.65 87.02 20.64
C GLU A 730 -29.47 86.96 19.65
N ARG A 731 -29.57 86.46 18.44
CA ARG A 731 -30.68 86.12 17.53
C ARG A 731 -29.95 85.72 16.24
N GLU A 732 -30.55 84.86 15.41
CA GLU A 732 -30.42 84.85 13.94
C GLU A 732 -28.98 84.70 13.36
N ILE A 733 -28.63 83.66 12.61
CA ILE A 733 -29.34 82.89 11.56
C ILE A 733 -28.64 81.53 11.44
#